data_AF-A0A1J4JJ49-F1
#
_entry.id   AF-A0A1J4JJ49-F1
#
_cell.length_a   1.000
_cell.length_b   1.000
_cell.length_c   1.000
_cell.angle_alpha   90.00
_cell.angle_beta   90.00
_cell.angle_gamma   90.00
#
_symmetry.space_group_name_H-M   'P 1'
#
loop_
_entity.id
_entity.type
_entity.pdbx_description
1 polymer ?
#
loop_
_entity_poly.entity_id
_entity_poly.type
_entity_poly.pdbx_seq_one_letter_code
_entity_poly.pdbx_strand_id
1 'polypeptide(L)'
;MFFRRNSQRRPNENDLIKDINTKSLEDVLLHPNLLTSIRNEIPSFLNYFFSEDGSSNSNFQKLVEYALSDIQPPNPNLKYNQILNNAASVLSFPSDEMRQRVLEDRNKILFKSLENFVVNPKVTQPLLAGHFQRIVENLMLFSPDKFFDEPFHTKLIDFLVRYIQISGYNELLIHILTDFSQHFKGNSICIVFEKILRKATFATYNIIINVSKQDDFMTLSRSQKNNLDRNNLTWMKDFQPLNLDKETIPFPHYVMSDLKNYTNKHLAEIAFEYSSKFFSRNEDNLGRSFSKSTKMSRFTPRTQSIASTMNSGFRKLEKNCYNTIVKSHSDNQNPMSKNYDFSEIYNFHEAKFIAYQCLSCIRKVYIENFKLIRFLQREDFVEMLLYCGVFSDVESPVSSEAFGLLFVIINGYSHNNEFFISNNGDNNSDDGSNSDDEFHETYSPNEIKYDIPPFDTESVEKLVHKYAEIFHFDVDNLTNQMVSAFLIFWNHRYEDTVADDGEIIYSDKYLPEPVVLPKTLTPFLILEPLIFSEPPVSDRLNIHYLNIIKLLIRKREFLTGKNLQKIEAYPEDVRRKIYQIDLLLFEFMTRDFTIYISPNQSRKMKFPNALKLIFPCVPDETTSRSPLCGTPREIFLLVSKTQIFGWKDHVSRMSVLIDDVYQQIDNNGEFMVKLNYYKNRMPILKENDLIHSNMKPGDTREAVSIEEYNQKLRDEAKAIQSID
;
A
#
# COMPACT_ATOMS: atom_id res chain seq x y z
N MET A 1 -29.17 -3.42 23.50
CA MET A 1 -29.89 -3.95 24.69
C MET A 1 -30.17 -5.43 24.48
N PHE A 2 -29.27 -6.32 24.91
CA PHE A 2 -29.58 -7.76 25.00
C PHE A 2 -30.18 -8.03 26.39
N PHE A 3 -31.43 -8.50 26.45
CA PHE A 3 -32.04 -8.96 27.69
C PHE A 3 -31.25 -10.16 28.24
N ARG A 4 -30.37 -9.94 29.23
CA ARG A 4 -29.82 -11.01 30.08
C ARG A 4 -31.01 -11.68 30.77
N ARG A 5 -31.50 -12.80 30.23
CA ARG A 5 -32.38 -13.70 30.96
C ARG A 5 -31.56 -14.24 32.13
N ASN A 6 -31.81 -13.72 33.32
CA ASN A 6 -31.32 -14.22 34.61
C ASN A 6 -31.95 -15.59 34.91
N SER A 7 -31.63 -16.61 34.11
CA SER A 7 -31.75 -17.98 34.60
C SER A 7 -30.68 -18.14 35.66
N GLN A 8 -31.07 -18.14 36.94
CA GLN A 8 -30.21 -18.50 38.07
C GLN A 8 -29.70 -19.93 37.85
N ARG A 9 -28.64 -20.10 37.07
CA ARG A 9 -27.86 -21.34 37.08
C ARG A 9 -27.27 -21.41 38.46
N ARG A 10 -27.76 -22.34 39.28
CA ARG A 10 -27.08 -22.69 40.53
C ARG A 10 -25.64 -23.03 40.14
N PRO A 11 -24.63 -22.33 40.68
CA PRO A 11 -23.24 -22.66 40.40
C PRO A 11 -23.03 -24.07 40.92
N ASN A 12 -22.96 -25.06 40.04
CA ASN A 12 -22.59 -26.41 40.43
C ASN A 12 -21.14 -26.30 40.91
N GLU A 13 -20.92 -26.46 42.22
CA GLU A 13 -19.59 -26.58 42.80
C GLU A 13 -18.86 -27.73 42.12
N ASN A 14 -17.83 -27.38 41.36
CA ASN A 14 -16.95 -28.37 40.75
C ASN A 14 -15.85 -28.79 41.74
N ASP A 15 -15.10 -29.83 41.41
CA ASP A 15 -14.12 -30.39 42.35
C ASP A 15 -12.99 -29.42 42.74
N LEU A 16 -12.69 -28.40 41.92
CA LEU A 16 -11.70 -27.37 42.29
C LEU A 16 -12.17 -26.54 43.48
N ILE A 17 -13.47 -26.26 43.54
CA ILE A 17 -14.04 -25.34 44.51
C ILE A 17 -14.13 -25.96 45.90
N LYS A 18 -14.37 -27.27 45.97
CA LYS A 18 -14.56 -27.99 47.24
C LYS A 18 -13.33 -27.93 48.15
N ASP A 19 -12.13 -27.85 47.57
CA ASP A 19 -10.86 -27.88 48.27
C ASP A 19 -9.93 -26.71 47.87
N ILE A 20 -10.47 -25.64 47.27
CA ILE A 20 -9.65 -24.52 46.75
C ILE A 20 -8.76 -23.89 47.83
N ASN A 21 -9.26 -23.79 49.06
CA ASN A 21 -8.53 -23.18 50.18
C ASN A 21 -7.36 -24.03 50.69
N THR A 22 -7.28 -25.31 50.33
CA THR A 22 -6.18 -26.20 50.72
C THR A 22 -5.16 -26.40 49.60
N LYS A 23 -5.47 -26.00 48.36
CA LYS A 23 -4.58 -26.12 47.20
C LYS A 23 -3.59 -24.95 47.11
N SER A 24 -2.39 -25.27 46.63
CA SER A 24 -1.44 -24.25 46.18
C SER A 24 -1.96 -23.52 44.93
N LEU A 25 -1.43 -22.34 44.63
CA LEU A 25 -1.83 -21.60 43.44
C LEU A 25 -1.52 -22.42 42.17
N GLU A 26 -0.39 -23.12 42.14
CA GLU A 26 0.04 -23.96 41.04
C GLU A 26 -0.93 -25.12 40.83
N ASP A 27 -1.40 -25.76 41.91
CA ASP A 27 -2.41 -26.82 41.84
C ASP A 27 -3.76 -26.29 41.32
N VAL A 28 -4.15 -25.07 41.74
CA VAL A 28 -5.36 -24.40 41.22
C VAL A 28 -5.21 -24.11 39.73
N LEU A 29 -4.07 -23.57 39.30
CA LEU A 29 -3.79 -23.23 37.90
C LEU A 29 -3.66 -24.46 37.01
N LEU A 30 -3.22 -25.62 37.53
CA LEU A 30 -3.15 -26.87 36.76
C LEU A 30 -4.43 -27.71 36.84
N HIS A 31 -5.43 -27.27 37.60
CA HIS A 31 -6.63 -28.05 37.82
C HIS A 31 -7.50 -28.16 36.54
N PRO A 32 -8.02 -29.35 36.19
CA PRO A 32 -8.85 -29.55 34.98
C PRO A 32 -10.11 -28.67 34.93
N ASN A 33 -10.71 -28.38 36.09
CA ASN A 33 -11.92 -27.56 36.19
C ASN A 33 -11.65 -26.04 36.24
N LEU A 34 -10.41 -25.57 36.06
CA LEU A 34 -10.07 -24.14 36.15
C LEU A 34 -10.92 -23.27 35.22
N LEU A 35 -10.98 -23.59 33.92
CA LEU A 35 -11.74 -22.80 32.93
C LEU A 35 -13.24 -22.76 33.26
N THR A 36 -13.78 -23.87 33.76
CA THR A 36 -15.18 -23.94 34.21
C THR A 36 -15.42 -23.04 35.42
N SER A 37 -14.50 -23.02 36.39
CA SER A 37 -14.60 -22.14 37.57
C SER A 37 -14.51 -20.66 37.19
N ILE A 38 -13.58 -20.31 36.30
CA ILE A 38 -13.43 -18.94 35.78
C ILE A 38 -14.74 -18.52 35.08
N ARG A 39 -15.26 -19.36 34.16
CA ARG A 39 -16.48 -19.07 33.39
C ARG A 39 -17.72 -18.89 34.26
N ASN A 40 -17.80 -19.63 35.36
CA ASN A 40 -18.95 -19.58 36.26
C ASN A 40 -18.84 -18.50 37.34
N GLU A 41 -17.74 -17.73 37.38
CA GLU A 41 -17.50 -16.63 38.34
C GLU A 41 -17.77 -17.04 39.80
N ILE A 42 -17.33 -18.25 40.18
CA ILE A 42 -17.69 -18.83 41.48
C ILE A 42 -17.09 -17.97 42.60
N PRO A 43 -17.87 -17.48 43.59
CA PRO A 43 -17.37 -16.53 44.59
C PRO A 43 -16.17 -17.02 45.40
N SER A 44 -16.13 -18.30 45.77
CA SER A 44 -15.00 -18.90 46.47
C SER A 44 -13.71 -18.92 45.63
N PHE A 45 -13.83 -19.04 44.30
CA PHE A 45 -12.70 -18.90 43.39
C PHE A 45 -12.18 -17.46 43.33
N LEU A 46 -13.07 -16.47 43.31
CA LEU A 46 -12.67 -15.06 43.32
C LEU A 46 -12.07 -14.67 44.67
N ASN A 47 -12.68 -15.10 45.78
CA ASN A 47 -12.19 -14.85 47.14
C ASN A 47 -10.81 -15.50 47.40
N TYR A 48 -10.46 -16.57 46.68
CA TYR A 48 -9.11 -17.14 46.72
C TYR A 48 -8.03 -16.13 46.29
N PHE A 49 -8.34 -15.24 45.34
CA PHE A 49 -7.46 -14.17 44.86
C PHE A 49 -7.70 -12.83 45.56
N PHE A 50 -8.92 -12.54 46.01
CA PHE A 50 -9.27 -11.26 46.65
C PHE A 50 -9.82 -11.52 48.05
N SER A 51 -8.98 -11.36 49.08
CA SER A 51 -9.44 -11.53 50.46
C SER A 51 -10.43 -10.41 50.82
N GLU A 52 -11.51 -10.76 51.50
CA GLU A 52 -12.53 -9.78 51.95
C GLU A 52 -11.94 -8.77 52.95
N ASP A 53 -10.93 -9.19 53.72
CA ASP A 53 -10.27 -8.38 54.74
C ASP A 53 -9.35 -7.29 54.15
N GLY A 54 -9.08 -7.32 52.83
CA GLY A 54 -8.17 -6.41 52.16
C GLY A 54 -6.70 -6.58 52.56
N SER A 55 -6.35 -7.64 53.29
CA SER A 55 -4.97 -8.05 53.52
C SER A 55 -4.31 -8.39 52.18
N SER A 56 -3.03 -8.04 51.98
CA SER A 56 -2.33 -8.28 50.71
C SER A 56 -2.44 -9.76 50.32
N ASN A 57 -3.25 -10.08 49.31
CA ASN A 57 -3.47 -11.46 48.94
C ASN A 57 -2.26 -11.99 48.17
N SER A 58 -1.45 -12.79 48.84
CA SER A 58 -0.25 -13.40 48.27
C SER A 58 -0.54 -14.23 47.01
N ASN A 59 -1.75 -14.80 46.88
CA ASN A 59 -2.12 -15.58 45.70
C ASN A 59 -2.38 -14.72 44.48
N PHE A 60 -3.02 -13.54 44.64
CA PHE A 60 -3.22 -12.63 43.51
C PHE A 60 -1.90 -12.02 43.04
N GLN A 61 -1.01 -11.67 43.96
CA GLN A 61 0.33 -11.22 43.58
C GLN A 61 1.08 -12.29 42.80
N LYS A 62 1.12 -13.54 43.28
CA LYS A 62 1.75 -14.65 42.56
C LYS A 62 1.08 -14.94 41.21
N LEU A 63 -0.24 -14.81 41.12
CA LEU A 63 -0.96 -14.96 39.86
C LEU A 63 -0.49 -13.92 38.82
N VAL A 64 -0.38 -12.66 39.23
CA VAL A 64 0.12 -11.57 38.38
C VAL A 64 1.58 -11.79 37.99
N GLU A 65 2.41 -12.22 38.94
CA GLU A 65 3.80 -12.60 38.71
C GLU A 65 3.92 -13.72 37.67
N TYR A 66 3.15 -14.81 37.79
CA TYR A 66 3.15 -15.88 36.78
C TYR A 66 2.62 -15.42 35.41
N ALA A 67 1.70 -14.47 35.36
CA ALA A 67 1.17 -14.01 34.07
C ALA A 67 2.14 -13.09 33.32
N LEU A 68 2.87 -12.22 34.04
CA LEU A 68 3.63 -11.11 33.47
C LEU A 68 5.15 -11.22 33.66
N SER A 69 5.66 -12.28 34.28
CA SER A 69 7.11 -12.45 34.50
C SER A 69 7.57 -13.88 34.25
N ASP A 70 8.88 -14.03 34.06
CA ASP A 70 9.56 -15.31 33.82
C ASP A 70 9.89 -16.04 35.15
N ILE A 71 9.02 -15.91 36.16
CA ILE A 71 9.21 -16.57 37.46
C ILE A 71 8.95 -18.06 37.29
N GLN A 72 9.95 -18.87 37.63
CA GLN A 72 9.85 -20.33 37.60
C GLN A 72 9.04 -20.83 38.80
N PRO A 73 8.13 -21.80 38.59
CA PRO A 73 7.39 -22.42 39.68
C PRO A 73 8.36 -23.18 40.60
N PRO A 74 8.02 -23.32 41.89
CA PRO A 74 8.91 -23.93 42.87
C PRO A 74 9.26 -25.39 42.55
N ASN A 75 8.41 -26.10 41.80
CA ASN A 75 8.66 -27.46 41.36
C ASN A 75 8.95 -27.48 39.84
N PRO A 76 10.17 -27.83 39.42
CA PRO A 76 10.57 -27.84 38.00
C PRO A 76 9.85 -28.92 37.18
N ASN A 77 9.21 -29.91 37.81
CA ASN A 77 8.43 -30.94 37.12
C ASN A 77 7.04 -30.45 36.68
N LEU A 78 6.63 -29.24 37.10
CA LEU A 78 5.35 -28.67 36.69
C LEU A 78 5.43 -28.16 35.25
N LYS A 79 4.29 -28.21 34.55
CA LYS A 79 4.16 -27.72 33.18
C LYS A 79 4.25 -26.20 33.16
N TYR A 80 5.47 -25.67 33.16
CA TYR A 80 5.78 -24.26 33.30
C TYR A 80 4.90 -23.35 32.43
N ASN A 81 4.93 -23.58 31.11
CA ASN A 81 4.14 -22.81 30.15
C ASN A 81 2.63 -22.91 30.39
N GLN A 82 2.13 -24.04 30.91
CA GLN A 82 0.71 -24.19 31.23
C GLN A 82 0.32 -23.30 32.42
N ILE A 83 1.17 -23.20 33.44
CA ILE A 83 0.94 -22.31 34.59
C ILE A 83 0.86 -20.86 34.12
N LEU A 84 1.85 -20.40 33.34
CA LEU A 84 1.85 -19.02 32.84
C LEU A 84 0.61 -18.73 31.97
N ASN A 85 0.26 -19.63 31.04
CA ASN A 85 -0.90 -19.50 30.18
C ASN A 85 -2.22 -19.44 30.96
N ASN A 86 -2.35 -20.28 31.98
CA ASN A 86 -3.53 -20.34 32.82
C ASN A 86 -3.62 -19.12 33.74
N ALA A 87 -2.50 -18.64 34.27
CA ALA A 87 -2.45 -17.40 35.05
C ALA A 87 -2.90 -16.20 34.21
N ALA A 88 -2.36 -16.06 33.00
CA ALA A 88 -2.79 -15.02 32.06
C ALA A 88 -4.27 -15.16 31.68
N SER A 89 -4.77 -16.39 31.50
CA SER A 89 -6.19 -16.64 31.17
C SER A 89 -7.14 -16.29 32.31
N VAL A 90 -6.73 -16.44 33.57
CA VAL A 90 -7.52 -15.97 34.73
C VAL A 90 -7.62 -14.45 34.71
N LEU A 91 -6.51 -13.75 34.46
CA LEU A 91 -6.46 -12.28 34.46
C LEU A 91 -7.10 -11.64 33.21
N SER A 92 -7.06 -12.34 32.07
CA SER A 92 -7.67 -11.88 30.82
C SER A 92 -9.12 -12.37 30.64
N PHE A 93 -9.74 -12.95 31.68
CA PHE A 93 -11.09 -13.45 31.53
C PHE A 93 -12.12 -12.30 31.59
N PRO A 94 -13.13 -12.28 30.71
CA PRO A 94 -14.06 -11.17 30.63
C PRO A 94 -15.18 -11.22 31.69
N SER A 95 -14.82 -11.47 32.96
CA SER A 95 -15.76 -11.50 34.08
C SER A 95 -16.02 -10.12 34.67
N ASP A 96 -17.30 -9.76 34.87
CA ASP A 96 -17.68 -8.47 35.47
C ASP A 96 -17.13 -8.34 36.91
N GLU A 97 -17.30 -9.40 37.70
CA GLU A 97 -16.88 -9.45 39.10
C GLU A 97 -15.35 -9.45 39.23
N MET A 98 -14.63 -10.29 38.47
CA MET A 98 -13.16 -10.31 38.48
C MET A 98 -12.59 -8.92 38.15
N ARG A 99 -13.14 -8.26 37.13
CA ARG A 99 -12.72 -6.92 36.72
C ARG A 99 -12.97 -5.88 37.80
N GLN A 100 -14.14 -5.92 38.44
CA GLN A 100 -14.47 -5.00 39.53
C GLN A 100 -13.49 -5.18 40.70
N ARG A 101 -13.19 -6.42 41.09
CA ARG A 101 -12.22 -6.74 42.15
C ARG A 101 -10.80 -6.26 41.82
N VAL A 102 -10.36 -6.39 40.57
CA VAL A 102 -9.07 -5.87 40.10
C VAL A 102 -9.00 -4.33 40.19
N LEU A 103 -10.09 -3.64 39.88
CA LEU A 103 -10.15 -2.17 39.98
C LEU A 103 -10.25 -1.67 41.42
N GLU A 104 -10.92 -2.43 42.29
CA GLU A 104 -11.07 -2.15 43.72
C GLU A 104 -9.84 -2.56 44.55
N ASP A 105 -8.88 -3.27 43.95
CA ASP A 105 -7.63 -3.62 44.61
C ASP A 105 -6.88 -2.36 45.07
N ARG A 106 -6.90 -2.13 46.38
CA ARG A 106 -6.25 -1.00 47.05
C ARG A 106 -4.75 -0.95 46.76
N ASN A 107 -4.12 -2.10 46.56
CA ASN A 107 -2.69 -2.18 46.31
C ASN A 107 -2.34 -1.93 44.83
N LYS A 108 -3.33 -1.95 43.94
CA LYS A 108 -3.19 -1.83 42.48
C LYS A 108 -2.10 -2.78 41.95
N ILE A 109 -2.07 -4.02 42.44
CA ILE A 109 -1.00 -5.00 42.17
C ILE A 109 -0.86 -5.24 40.67
N LEU A 110 -1.97 -5.44 39.96
CA LEU A 110 -1.95 -5.65 38.51
C LEU A 110 -1.44 -4.42 37.77
N PHE A 111 -1.98 -3.24 38.05
CA PHE A 111 -1.55 -2.00 37.38
C PHE A 111 -0.07 -1.68 37.62
N LYS A 112 0.42 -1.81 38.86
CA LYS A 112 1.86 -1.66 39.16
C LYS A 112 2.70 -2.68 38.41
N SER A 113 2.22 -3.91 38.26
CA SER A 113 2.94 -4.95 37.52
C SER A 113 2.96 -4.67 36.02
N LEU A 114 1.87 -4.15 35.44
CA LEU A 114 1.83 -3.69 34.05
C LEU A 114 2.75 -2.49 33.82
N GLU A 115 2.78 -1.53 34.74
CA GLU A 115 3.74 -0.41 34.72
C GLU A 115 5.19 -0.89 34.77
N ASN A 116 5.48 -1.84 35.67
CA ASN A 116 6.81 -2.44 35.78
C ASN A 116 7.17 -3.24 34.52
N PHE A 117 6.20 -3.93 33.91
CA PHE A 117 6.38 -4.67 32.67
C PHE A 117 6.84 -3.74 31.54
N VAL A 118 6.14 -2.62 31.33
CA VAL A 118 6.45 -1.61 30.31
C VAL A 118 7.87 -1.00 30.45
N VAL A 119 8.46 -1.05 31.65
CA VAL A 119 9.82 -0.53 31.92
C VAL A 119 10.88 -1.64 31.90
N ASN A 120 10.48 -2.92 31.95
CA ASN A 120 11.41 -4.04 32.06
C ASN A 120 12.06 -4.37 30.69
N PRO A 121 13.39 -4.47 30.59
CA PRO A 121 14.05 -4.83 29.32
C PRO A 121 13.85 -6.30 28.90
N LYS A 122 13.45 -7.20 29.80
CA LYS A 122 13.29 -8.65 29.53
C LYS A 122 11.98 -9.02 28.83
N VAL A 123 11.18 -8.03 28.42
CA VAL A 123 9.84 -8.20 27.81
C VAL A 123 9.84 -8.72 26.38
N THR A 124 10.98 -9.11 25.82
CA THR A 124 11.05 -9.56 24.42
C THR A 124 10.51 -10.97 24.19
N GLN A 125 10.09 -11.69 25.23
CA GLN A 125 9.54 -13.04 25.13
C GLN A 125 8.13 -13.03 24.50
N PRO A 126 7.90 -13.70 23.35
CA PRO A 126 6.60 -13.67 22.67
C PRO A 126 5.42 -14.17 23.51
N LEU A 127 5.65 -15.18 24.37
CA LEU A 127 4.62 -15.72 25.26
C LEU A 127 4.11 -14.65 26.23
N LEU A 128 5.02 -13.98 26.95
CA LEU A 128 4.68 -12.91 27.88
C LEU A 128 4.08 -11.69 27.15
N ALA A 129 4.51 -11.41 25.92
CA ALA A 129 3.90 -10.38 25.09
C ALA A 129 2.42 -10.67 24.80
N GLY A 130 2.08 -11.91 24.44
CA GLY A 130 0.69 -12.34 24.24
C GLY A 130 -0.13 -12.37 25.54
N HIS A 131 0.49 -12.62 26.70
CA HIS A 131 -0.17 -12.51 27.99
C HIS A 131 -0.50 -11.04 28.31
N PHE A 132 0.51 -10.18 28.17
CA PHE A 132 0.37 -8.75 28.38
C PHE A 132 -0.71 -8.14 27.49
N GLN A 133 -0.69 -8.46 26.18
CA GLN A 133 -1.72 -8.04 25.22
C GLN A 133 -3.12 -8.38 25.74
N ARG A 134 -3.41 -9.67 25.97
CA ARG A 134 -4.75 -10.12 26.36
C ARG A 134 -5.22 -9.48 27.67
N ILE A 135 -4.33 -9.32 28.64
CA ILE A 135 -4.66 -8.69 29.92
C ILE A 135 -4.99 -7.20 29.70
N VAL A 136 -4.17 -6.47 28.96
CA VAL A 136 -4.37 -5.03 28.71
C VAL A 136 -5.64 -4.77 27.89
N GLU A 137 -5.90 -5.53 26.83
CA GLU A 137 -7.14 -5.43 26.04
C GLU A 137 -8.39 -5.59 26.90
N ASN A 138 -8.42 -6.64 27.73
CA ASN A 138 -9.56 -6.89 28.61
C ASN A 138 -9.76 -5.78 29.65
N LEU A 139 -8.69 -5.15 30.13
CA LEU A 139 -8.78 -4.00 31.03
C LEU A 139 -9.31 -2.75 30.31
N MET A 140 -8.84 -2.49 29.09
CA MET A 140 -9.28 -1.33 28.29
C MET A 140 -10.75 -1.42 27.92
N LEU A 141 -11.26 -2.61 27.56
CA LEU A 141 -12.67 -2.82 27.21
C LEU A 141 -13.65 -2.44 28.33
N PHE A 142 -13.22 -2.49 29.59
CA PHE A 142 -14.12 -2.29 30.73
C PHE A 142 -14.10 -0.85 31.29
N SER A 143 -12.95 -0.20 31.28
CA SER A 143 -12.81 1.15 31.82
C SER A 143 -11.89 1.98 30.94
N PRO A 144 -12.26 2.21 29.67
CA PRO A 144 -11.40 2.91 28.74
C PRO A 144 -11.04 4.31 29.26
N ASP A 145 -12.02 5.05 29.80
CA ASP A 145 -11.77 6.40 30.31
C ASP A 145 -10.73 6.42 31.45
N LYS A 146 -10.83 5.48 32.41
CA LYS A 146 -9.85 5.38 33.50
C LYS A 146 -8.46 4.97 33.01
N PHE A 147 -8.41 4.14 31.97
CA PHE A 147 -7.15 3.68 31.40
C PHE A 147 -6.43 4.81 30.64
N PHE A 148 -7.17 5.60 29.86
CA PHE A 148 -6.62 6.69 29.05
C PHE A 148 -6.41 8.01 29.83
N ASP A 149 -7.03 8.19 31.00
CA ASP A 149 -6.81 9.38 31.83
C ASP A 149 -5.48 9.35 32.62
N GLU A 150 -4.85 8.19 32.75
CA GLU A 150 -3.61 8.01 33.52
C GLU A 150 -2.34 8.24 32.67
N PRO A 151 -1.20 8.70 33.25
CA PRO A 151 0.09 8.81 32.57
C PRO A 151 0.61 7.48 31.97
N PHE A 152 -0.01 6.37 32.37
CA PHE A 152 0.31 5.02 31.91
C PHE A 152 0.14 4.87 30.40
N HIS A 153 -0.93 5.40 29.79
CA HIS A 153 -1.18 5.21 28.36
C HIS A 153 -0.03 5.74 27.49
N THR A 154 0.55 6.89 27.82
CA THR A 154 1.70 7.43 27.08
C THR A 154 2.91 6.50 27.15
N LYS A 155 3.21 5.96 28.35
CA LYS A 155 4.31 5.00 28.55
C LYS A 155 4.04 3.69 27.81
N LEU A 156 2.80 3.23 27.83
CA LEU A 156 2.36 2.05 27.10
C LEU A 156 2.58 2.23 25.60
N ILE A 157 2.10 3.33 25.01
CA ILE A 157 2.31 3.61 23.58
C ILE A 157 3.81 3.65 23.25
N ASP A 158 4.62 4.33 24.06
CA ASP A 158 6.08 4.37 23.85
C ASP A 158 6.72 2.97 23.85
N PHE A 159 6.24 2.10 24.75
CA PHE A 159 6.68 0.71 24.81
C PHE A 159 6.23 -0.12 23.61
N LEU A 160 4.96 -0.02 23.21
CA LEU A 160 4.42 -0.75 22.07
C LEU A 160 5.13 -0.35 20.77
N VAL A 161 5.39 0.94 20.56
CA VAL A 161 6.16 1.43 19.41
C VAL A 161 7.62 0.97 19.46
N ARG A 162 8.23 0.92 20.65
CA ARG A 162 9.61 0.43 20.81
C ARG A 162 9.77 -1.03 20.41
N TYR A 163 8.80 -1.87 20.79
CA TYR A 163 8.83 -3.32 20.58
C TYR A 163 7.83 -3.80 19.52
N ILE A 164 7.50 -2.94 18.55
CA ILE A 164 6.50 -3.18 17.50
C ILE A 164 6.80 -4.41 16.62
N GLN A 165 8.05 -4.88 16.60
CA GLN A 165 8.46 -6.11 15.93
C GLN A 165 7.87 -7.38 16.57
N ILE A 166 7.40 -7.30 17.81
CA ILE A 166 6.77 -8.42 18.50
C ILE A 166 5.27 -8.36 18.22
N SER A 167 4.75 -9.41 17.58
CA SER A 167 3.36 -9.47 17.09
C SER A 167 2.33 -9.09 18.16
N GLY A 168 2.41 -9.60 19.38
CA GLY A 168 1.43 -9.28 20.43
C GLY A 168 1.39 -7.78 20.81
N TYR A 169 2.50 -7.06 20.67
CA TYR A 169 2.54 -5.61 20.91
C TYR A 169 2.05 -4.81 19.70
N ASN A 170 2.34 -5.28 18.48
CA ASN A 170 1.81 -4.67 17.27
C ASN A 170 0.28 -4.78 17.22
N GLU A 171 -0.27 -5.98 17.44
CA GLU A 171 -1.72 -6.19 17.47
C GLU A 171 -2.39 -5.38 18.59
N LEU A 172 -1.80 -5.32 19.79
CA LEU A 172 -2.29 -4.45 20.86
C LEU A 172 -2.33 -2.97 20.43
N LEU A 173 -1.28 -2.48 19.76
CA LEU A 173 -1.22 -1.11 19.29
C LEU A 173 -2.27 -0.82 18.22
N ILE A 174 -2.51 -1.77 17.31
CA ILE A 174 -3.55 -1.68 16.29
C ILE A 174 -4.92 -1.57 16.96
N HIS A 175 -5.28 -2.50 17.85
CA HIS A 175 -6.54 -2.47 18.59
C HIS A 175 -6.73 -1.18 19.40
N ILE A 176 -5.67 -0.67 20.05
CA ILE A 176 -5.73 0.63 20.74
C ILE A 176 -6.08 1.75 19.78
N LEU A 177 -5.45 1.77 18.60
CA LEU A 177 -5.67 2.81 17.60
C LEU A 177 -7.02 2.67 16.90
N THR A 178 -7.56 1.47 16.71
CA THR A 178 -8.81 1.24 15.98
C THR A 178 -10.01 1.33 16.92
N ASP A 179 -10.11 0.39 17.85
CA ASP A 179 -11.26 0.22 18.76
C ASP A 179 -11.35 1.30 19.83
N PHE A 180 -10.21 1.85 20.26
CA PHE A 180 -10.17 2.84 21.35
C PHE A 180 -9.83 4.26 20.88
N SER A 181 -9.80 4.52 19.57
CA SER A 181 -9.54 5.85 18.99
C SER A 181 -10.39 6.97 19.60
N GLN A 182 -11.66 6.71 19.87
CA GLN A 182 -12.60 7.68 20.43
C GLN A 182 -12.24 8.17 21.84
N HIS A 183 -11.42 7.42 22.59
CA HIS A 183 -10.97 7.80 23.93
C HIS A 183 -9.72 8.70 23.92
N PHE A 184 -9.06 8.84 22.77
CA PHE A 184 -7.95 9.77 22.62
C PHE A 184 -8.45 11.22 22.59
N LYS A 185 -7.92 12.06 23.48
CA LYS A 185 -8.26 13.49 23.56
C LYS A 185 -7.40 14.30 22.58
N GLY A 186 -8.02 15.21 21.83
CA GLY A 186 -7.34 16.17 20.96
C GLY A 186 -6.46 15.50 19.89
N ASN A 187 -5.19 15.93 19.78
CA ASN A 187 -4.24 15.45 18.76
C ASN A 187 -3.43 14.21 19.21
N SER A 188 -3.89 13.48 20.22
CA SER A 188 -3.11 12.38 20.80
C SER A 188 -2.88 11.24 19.80
N ILE A 189 -3.86 10.93 18.93
CA ILE A 189 -3.68 9.94 17.84
C ILE A 189 -2.57 10.39 16.88
N CYS A 190 -2.53 11.67 16.52
CA CYS A 190 -1.45 12.21 15.69
C CYS A 190 -0.08 12.00 16.35
N ILE A 191 0.03 12.16 17.66
CA ILE A 191 1.29 11.92 18.39
C ILE A 191 1.69 10.44 18.33
N VAL A 192 0.73 9.51 18.38
CA VAL A 192 1.01 8.08 18.23
C VAL A 192 1.51 7.77 16.81
N PHE A 193 0.83 8.25 15.77
CA PHE A 193 1.28 8.08 14.39
C PHE A 193 2.65 8.71 14.14
N GLU A 194 2.92 9.89 14.72
CA GLU A 194 4.23 10.53 14.66
C GLU A 194 5.32 9.64 15.26
N LYS A 195 5.07 8.99 16.41
CA LYS A 195 6.02 8.06 17.03
C LYS A 195 6.28 6.83 16.15
N ILE A 196 5.23 6.25 15.57
CA ILE A 196 5.35 5.09 14.67
C ILE A 196 6.15 5.47 13.41
N LEU A 197 5.81 6.59 12.76
CA LEU A 197 6.49 7.05 11.55
C LEU A 197 7.94 7.45 11.80
N ARG A 198 8.24 8.08 12.96
CA ARG A 198 9.63 8.38 13.35
C ARG A 198 10.44 7.10 13.56
N LYS A 199 9.87 6.08 14.19
CA LYS A 199 10.52 4.77 14.33
C LYS A 199 10.76 4.12 12.97
N ALA A 200 9.78 4.18 12.05
CA ALA A 200 9.93 3.69 10.67
C ALA A 200 11.03 4.42 9.90
N THR A 201 11.06 5.75 10.01
CA THR A 201 12.06 6.63 9.37
C THR A 201 13.46 6.33 9.90
N PHE A 202 13.59 6.20 11.22
CA PHE A 202 14.86 5.85 11.86
C PHE A 202 15.34 4.44 11.48
N ALA A 203 14.43 3.46 11.43
CA ALA A 203 14.75 2.12 10.95
C ALA A 203 15.21 2.15 9.49
N THR A 204 14.51 2.89 8.61
CA THR A 204 14.92 3.08 7.21
C THR A 204 16.30 3.73 7.09
N TYR A 205 16.59 4.74 7.92
CA TYR A 205 17.92 5.33 7.99
C TYR A 205 19.01 4.31 8.35
N ASN A 206 18.73 3.38 9.27
CA ASN A 206 19.66 2.28 9.58
C ASN A 206 19.85 1.31 8.40
N ILE A 207 18.82 1.06 7.58
CA ILE A 207 18.96 0.25 6.35
C ILE A 207 20.06 0.87 5.47
N ILE A 208 19.96 2.17 5.21
CA ILE A 208 20.88 2.91 4.32
C ILE A 208 22.31 2.91 4.86
N ILE A 209 22.49 3.15 6.17
CA ILE A 209 23.82 3.11 6.80
C ILE A 209 24.44 1.73 6.66
N ASN A 210 23.66 0.66 6.85
CA ASN A 210 24.18 -0.69 6.73
C ASN A 210 24.55 -1.01 5.27
N VAL A 211 23.76 -0.54 4.29
CA VAL A 211 24.06 -0.68 2.86
C VAL A 211 25.33 0.10 2.48
N SER A 212 25.52 1.31 3.01
CA SER A 212 26.71 2.13 2.68
C SER A 212 28.01 1.62 3.30
N LYS A 213 27.94 0.86 4.40
CA LYS A 213 29.09 0.21 5.04
C LYS A 213 29.49 -1.10 4.38
N GLN A 214 28.56 -1.75 3.68
CA GLN A 214 28.81 -3.02 3.02
C GLN A 214 29.20 -2.76 1.57
N ASP A 215 30.50 -2.55 1.30
CA ASP A 215 31.05 -2.61 -0.06
C ASP A 215 30.69 -3.96 -0.77
N ASP A 216 30.39 -4.99 0.02
CA ASP A 216 30.02 -6.36 -0.40
C ASP A 216 28.50 -6.61 -0.58
N PHE A 217 27.59 -5.64 -0.38
CA PHE A 217 26.15 -5.93 -0.57
C PHE A 217 25.82 -6.27 -2.04
N MET A 218 26.65 -5.79 -2.97
CA MET A 218 26.58 -6.15 -4.39
C MET A 218 26.73 -7.65 -4.64
N THR A 219 27.35 -8.41 -3.74
CA THR A 219 27.56 -9.86 -3.88
C THR A 219 26.31 -10.69 -3.54
N LEU A 220 25.41 -10.21 -2.67
CA LEU A 220 24.19 -10.92 -2.27
C LEU A 220 23.08 -10.83 -3.32
N SER A 221 22.89 -9.65 -3.94
CA SER A 221 21.98 -9.50 -5.09
C SER A 221 22.49 -10.33 -6.29
N ARG A 222 23.81 -10.37 -6.51
CA ARG A 222 24.44 -11.22 -7.52
C ARG A 222 24.27 -12.71 -7.24
N SER A 223 24.34 -13.17 -5.98
CA SER A 223 24.15 -14.60 -5.68
C SER A 223 22.70 -15.06 -5.83
N GLN A 224 21.73 -14.23 -5.46
CA GLN A 224 20.31 -14.52 -5.70
C GLN A 224 19.95 -14.45 -7.20
N LYS A 225 20.57 -13.54 -7.96
CA LYS A 225 20.40 -13.48 -9.43
C LYS A 225 21.12 -14.58 -10.19
N ASN A 226 22.31 -14.99 -9.74
CA ASN A 226 22.99 -16.16 -10.30
C ASN A 226 22.22 -17.46 -10.01
N ASN A 227 21.37 -17.48 -8.97
CA ASN A 227 20.45 -18.59 -8.68
C ASN A 227 19.15 -18.54 -9.50
N LEU A 228 18.77 -17.40 -10.11
CA LEU A 228 17.88 -17.35 -11.28
C LEU A 228 18.69 -17.85 -12.48
N ASP A 229 18.93 -19.16 -12.45
CA ASP A 229 19.87 -19.89 -13.28
C ASP A 229 19.68 -19.61 -14.78
N ARG A 230 20.74 -19.73 -15.60
CA ARG A 230 20.63 -19.70 -17.08
C ARG A 230 19.63 -20.76 -17.60
N ASN A 231 19.43 -21.82 -16.81
CA ASN A 231 18.42 -22.85 -17.05
C ASN A 231 16.98 -22.28 -16.98
N ASN A 232 16.71 -21.27 -16.14
CA ASN A 232 15.42 -20.58 -16.08
C ASN A 232 15.15 -19.73 -17.34
N LEU A 233 16.16 -19.07 -17.88
CA LEU A 233 16.02 -18.30 -19.12
C LEU A 233 15.76 -19.20 -20.34
N THR A 234 16.20 -20.46 -20.30
CA THR A 234 16.05 -21.41 -21.41
C THR A 234 14.60 -21.91 -21.51
N TRP A 235 13.99 -22.36 -20.40
CA TRP A 235 12.58 -22.75 -20.45
C TRP A 235 11.68 -21.57 -20.81
N MET A 236 11.92 -20.36 -20.28
CA MET A 236 11.05 -19.23 -20.61
C MET A 236 11.10 -18.90 -22.11
N LYS A 237 12.25 -19.07 -22.81
CA LYS A 237 12.34 -18.92 -24.27
C LYS A 237 11.47 -19.92 -25.03
N ASP A 238 11.38 -21.15 -24.55
CA ASP A 238 10.62 -22.22 -25.19
C ASP A 238 9.09 -22.04 -25.06
N PHE A 239 8.63 -21.19 -24.13
CA PHE A 239 7.20 -20.92 -23.89
C PHE A 239 6.77 -19.50 -24.27
N GLN A 240 7.61 -18.72 -24.94
CA GLN A 240 7.24 -17.38 -25.40
C GLN A 240 6.11 -17.45 -26.43
N PRO A 241 5.02 -16.66 -26.28
CA PRO A 241 3.98 -16.58 -27.29
C PRO A 241 4.55 -16.06 -28.63
N LEU A 242 3.89 -16.42 -29.73
CA LEU A 242 4.25 -16.00 -31.07
C LEU A 242 3.49 -14.70 -31.44
N ASN A 243 4.18 -13.80 -32.13
CA ASN A 243 3.58 -12.58 -32.70
C ASN A 243 2.83 -12.86 -34.03
N LEU A 244 2.28 -11.82 -34.67
CA LEU A 244 1.58 -11.90 -35.97
C LEU A 244 2.40 -12.56 -37.08
N ASP A 245 3.73 -12.38 -37.04
CA ASP A 245 4.67 -12.92 -38.02
C ASP A 245 5.14 -14.34 -37.65
N LYS A 246 4.53 -14.96 -36.62
CA LYS A 246 4.88 -16.27 -36.04
C LYS A 246 6.29 -16.33 -35.44
N GLU A 247 6.83 -15.19 -35.03
CA GLU A 247 8.11 -15.10 -34.32
C GLU A 247 7.87 -15.06 -32.81
N THR A 248 8.74 -15.70 -32.03
CA THR A 248 8.68 -15.63 -30.56
C THR A 248 8.85 -14.20 -30.09
N ILE A 249 7.98 -13.73 -29.20
CA ILE A 249 8.17 -12.44 -28.53
C ILE A 249 9.47 -12.51 -27.71
N PRO A 250 10.40 -11.58 -27.90
CA PRO A 250 11.68 -11.59 -27.18
C PRO A 250 11.46 -11.24 -25.72
N PHE A 251 12.35 -11.75 -24.86
CA PHE A 251 12.50 -11.15 -23.54
C PHE A 251 12.94 -9.70 -23.70
N PRO A 252 12.36 -8.79 -22.91
CA PRO A 252 12.88 -7.44 -22.83
C PRO A 252 14.39 -7.47 -22.50
N HIS A 253 15.17 -6.62 -23.16
CA HIS A 253 16.64 -6.67 -23.12
C HIS A 253 17.20 -6.61 -21.69
N TYR A 254 16.47 -6.01 -20.76
CA TYR A 254 16.86 -5.94 -19.36
C TYR A 254 16.72 -7.20 -18.53
N VAL A 255 15.88 -8.14 -18.95
CA VAL A 255 15.86 -9.49 -18.37
C VAL A 255 17.21 -10.17 -18.66
N MET A 256 17.93 -9.70 -19.68
CA MET A 256 19.20 -10.26 -20.17
C MET A 256 20.45 -9.44 -19.80
N SER A 257 20.32 -8.18 -19.38
CA SER A 257 21.48 -7.30 -19.12
C SER A 257 21.95 -7.32 -17.67
N ASP A 258 23.27 -7.31 -17.47
CA ASP A 258 23.88 -7.06 -16.16
C ASP A 258 23.52 -5.63 -15.70
N LEU A 259 22.75 -5.53 -14.62
CA LEU A 259 22.35 -4.25 -14.03
C LEU A 259 23.57 -3.36 -13.79
N LYS A 260 23.48 -2.11 -14.27
CA LYS A 260 24.47 -1.08 -13.94
C LYS A 260 24.30 -0.71 -12.47
N ASN A 261 25.40 -0.74 -11.73
CA ASN A 261 25.44 -0.39 -10.32
C ASN A 261 25.14 1.12 -10.15
N TYR A 262 23.94 1.47 -9.72
CA TYR A 262 23.73 2.78 -9.11
C TYR A 262 24.50 2.81 -7.78
N THR A 263 25.38 3.79 -7.60
CA THR A 263 26.21 3.87 -6.40
C THR A 263 25.35 4.25 -5.20
N ASN A 264 24.95 3.26 -4.41
CA ASN A 264 24.24 3.41 -3.12
C ASN A 264 24.86 4.47 -2.19
N LYS A 265 26.15 4.77 -2.35
CA LYS A 265 26.87 5.82 -1.62
C LYS A 265 26.24 7.21 -1.78
N HIS A 266 25.88 7.63 -3.00
CA HIS A 266 25.31 8.96 -3.22
C HIS A 266 23.92 9.09 -2.59
N LEU A 267 23.08 8.06 -2.73
CA LEU A 267 21.78 7.99 -2.06
C LEU A 267 21.92 8.02 -0.54
N ALA A 268 22.96 7.37 0.01
CA ALA A 268 23.24 7.41 1.44
C ALA A 268 23.64 8.81 1.93
N GLU A 269 24.42 9.56 1.16
CA GLU A 269 24.78 10.95 1.47
C GLU A 269 23.55 11.86 1.46
N ILE A 270 22.68 11.75 0.44
CA ILE A 270 21.42 12.50 0.37
C ILE A 270 20.52 12.14 1.55
N ALA A 271 20.35 10.85 1.84
CA ALA A 271 19.54 10.40 2.97
C ALA A 271 20.07 10.94 4.31
N PHE A 272 21.39 10.97 4.49
CA PHE A 272 22.03 11.54 5.67
C PHE A 272 21.72 13.04 5.80
N GLU A 273 21.80 13.80 4.70
CA GLU A 273 21.45 15.21 4.69
C GLU A 273 19.98 15.46 5.06
N TYR A 274 19.07 14.67 4.45
CA TYR A 274 17.63 14.79 4.69
C TYR A 274 17.26 14.41 6.12
N SER A 275 17.77 13.28 6.61
CA SER A 275 17.55 12.85 7.99
C SER A 275 18.10 13.86 8.99
N SER A 276 19.30 14.42 8.77
CA SER A 276 19.86 15.45 9.64
C SER A 276 18.97 16.69 9.72
N LYS A 277 18.47 17.19 8.58
CA LYS A 277 17.54 18.34 8.54
C LYS A 277 16.20 18.01 9.19
N PHE A 278 15.72 16.79 8.99
CA PHE A 278 14.45 16.31 9.49
C PHE A 278 14.45 16.17 11.02
N PHE A 279 15.47 15.54 11.59
CA PHE A 279 15.60 15.38 13.03
C PHE A 279 15.84 16.75 13.72
N SER A 280 16.59 17.67 13.10
CA SER A 280 16.81 19.01 13.67
C SER A 280 15.57 19.92 13.65
N ARG A 281 14.76 19.90 12.59
CA ARG A 281 13.54 20.76 12.48
C ARG A 281 12.49 20.42 13.54
N ASN A 282 12.44 19.15 13.94
CA ASN A 282 11.48 18.66 14.90
C ASN A 282 11.79 19.14 16.33
N GLU A 283 13.06 19.40 16.68
CA GLU A 283 13.45 20.01 17.96
C GLU A 283 12.77 21.38 18.16
N ASP A 284 12.76 22.21 17.12
CA ASP A 284 12.23 23.57 17.17
C ASP A 284 10.69 23.60 17.19
N ASN A 285 10.05 22.69 16.45
CA ASN A 285 8.60 22.66 16.33
C ASN A 285 7.91 22.06 17.56
N LEU A 286 8.47 21.02 18.20
CA LEU A 286 7.97 20.53 19.48
C LEU A 286 8.08 21.60 20.58
N GLY A 287 9.13 22.42 20.58
CA GLY A 287 9.24 23.54 21.51
C GLY A 287 8.20 24.65 21.29
N ARG A 288 7.73 24.84 20.06
CA ARG A 288 6.79 25.92 19.68
C ARG A 288 5.31 25.51 19.73
N SER A 289 4.97 24.25 19.43
CA SER A 289 3.58 23.77 19.47
C SER A 289 3.01 23.79 20.89
N PHE A 290 3.81 23.40 21.89
CA PHE A 290 3.43 23.48 23.30
C PHE A 290 3.37 24.93 23.83
N SER A 291 4.16 25.87 23.31
CA SER A 291 4.10 27.27 23.77
C SER A 291 2.89 28.04 23.24
N LYS A 292 2.34 27.65 22.08
CA LYS A 292 1.14 28.30 21.51
C LYS A 292 -0.18 27.76 22.07
N SER A 293 -0.26 26.50 22.52
CA SER A 293 -1.49 25.97 23.15
C SER A 293 -1.59 26.24 24.66
N THR A 294 -0.57 26.83 25.28
CA THR A 294 -0.51 27.06 26.74
C THR A 294 -0.67 28.55 27.10
N LYS A 295 -1.68 29.20 26.52
CA LYS A 295 -2.29 30.43 27.07
C LYS A 295 -3.65 30.10 27.73
N MET A 296 -3.67 29.13 28.64
CA MET A 296 -4.67 29.06 29.70
C MET A 296 -3.95 29.00 31.05
N SER A 297 -4.33 29.92 31.91
CA SER A 297 -3.75 30.13 33.24
C SER A 297 -4.09 28.97 34.18
N ARG A 298 -3.18 28.74 35.14
CA ARG A 298 -3.22 27.77 36.27
C ARG A 298 -2.70 26.36 35.98
N PHE A 299 -1.39 26.25 35.75
CA PHE A 299 -0.65 25.04 36.12
C PHE A 299 0.31 25.35 37.27
N THR A 300 0.47 24.39 38.19
CA THR A 300 1.36 24.53 39.35
C THR A 300 2.84 24.54 38.91
N PRO A 301 3.76 25.17 39.68
CA PRO A 301 5.19 25.21 39.38
C PRO A 301 5.82 23.82 39.14
N ARG A 302 5.22 22.76 39.70
CA ARG A 302 5.68 21.37 39.57
C ARG A 302 5.51 20.81 38.15
N THR A 303 4.43 21.16 37.45
CA THR A 303 4.16 20.75 36.06
C THR A 303 5.07 21.44 35.03
N GLN A 304 5.45 22.71 35.29
CA GLN A 304 6.39 23.43 34.43
C GLN A 304 7.84 22.93 34.59
N SER A 305 8.22 22.50 35.79
CA SER A 305 9.53 21.88 36.08
C SER A 305 9.70 20.52 35.39
N ILE A 306 8.64 19.71 35.27
CA ILE A 306 8.69 18.42 34.58
C ILE A 306 8.85 18.61 33.06
N ALA A 307 8.14 19.57 32.46
CA ALA A 307 8.25 19.88 31.03
C ALA A 307 9.63 20.49 30.65
N SER A 308 10.23 21.31 31.52
CA SER A 308 11.58 21.85 31.30
C SER A 308 12.69 20.81 31.51
N THR A 309 12.47 19.85 32.42
CA THR A 309 13.38 18.71 32.65
C THR A 309 13.34 17.73 31.46
N MET A 310 12.16 17.50 30.85
CA MET A 310 12.05 16.73 29.61
C MET A 310 12.72 17.44 28.42
N ASN A 311 12.53 18.76 28.26
CA ASN A 311 13.12 19.53 27.14
C ASN A 311 14.64 19.77 27.25
N SER A 312 15.21 19.83 28.46
CA SER A 312 16.67 19.96 28.65
C SER A 312 17.43 18.65 28.44
N GLY A 313 16.75 17.51 28.58
CA GLY A 313 17.26 16.19 28.21
C GLY A 313 17.52 16.08 26.71
N PHE A 314 16.56 16.47 25.87
CA PHE A 314 16.68 16.42 24.40
C PHE A 314 17.82 17.32 23.85
N ARG A 315 17.88 18.59 24.26
CA ARG A 315 18.91 19.55 23.79
C ARG A 315 20.36 19.15 24.03
N LYS A 316 20.62 18.28 25.03
CA LYS A 316 21.98 17.81 25.39
C LYS A 316 22.37 16.50 24.69
N LEU A 317 21.40 15.81 24.08
CA LEU A 317 21.56 14.51 23.41
C LEU A 317 21.96 14.62 21.94
N GLU A 318 21.41 15.59 21.22
CA GLU A 318 21.61 15.73 19.76
C GLU A 318 22.91 16.44 19.39
N LYS A 319 23.38 17.38 20.22
CA LYS A 319 24.72 17.98 20.11
C LYS A 319 25.85 16.95 20.24
N ASN A 320 25.57 15.80 20.87
CA ASN A 320 26.54 14.71 21.03
C ASN A 320 26.55 13.76 19.81
N CYS A 321 25.43 13.58 19.08
CA CYS A 321 25.41 12.77 17.85
C CYS A 321 26.20 13.41 16.71
N TYR A 322 26.00 14.72 16.47
CA TYR A 322 26.79 15.47 15.49
C TYR A 322 28.30 15.39 15.81
N ASN A 323 28.66 15.55 17.09
CA ASN A 323 30.05 15.45 17.53
C ASN A 323 30.60 14.01 17.50
N THR A 324 29.78 12.97 17.63
CA THR A 324 30.22 11.57 17.59
C THR A 324 30.41 11.08 16.15
N ILE A 325 29.59 11.54 15.19
CA ILE A 325 29.68 11.15 13.78
C ILE A 325 30.78 11.93 13.05
N VAL A 326 30.93 13.23 13.35
CA VAL A 326 32.04 14.04 12.81
C VAL A 326 33.38 13.62 13.41
N LYS A 327 33.42 13.12 14.67
CA LYS A 327 34.65 12.61 15.30
C LYS A 327 34.93 11.12 15.06
N SER A 328 33.95 10.28 14.73
CA SER A 328 34.21 8.88 14.36
C SER A 328 34.87 8.73 12.99
N HIS A 329 34.87 9.78 12.18
CA HIS A 329 35.74 9.91 11.00
C HIS A 329 37.15 10.44 11.34
N SER A 330 37.44 10.79 12.60
CA SER A 330 38.72 11.41 12.94
C SER A 330 39.46 10.93 14.19
N ASP A 331 38.92 10.16 15.14
CA ASP A 331 39.74 9.48 16.17
C ASP A 331 38.96 8.50 17.09
N ASN A 332 39.65 7.43 17.50
CA ASN A 332 39.24 6.44 18.50
C ASN A 332 39.31 7.02 19.93
N GLN A 333 38.18 7.13 20.63
CA GLN A 333 37.95 6.70 22.05
C GLN A 333 36.61 7.23 22.61
N ASN A 334 35.86 6.33 23.27
CA ASN A 334 34.67 6.57 24.12
C ASN A 334 35.13 7.09 25.52
N PRO A 335 34.34 7.75 26.42
CA PRO A 335 32.93 7.44 26.78
C PRO A 335 32.01 8.64 27.17
N MET A 336 30.69 8.56 26.93
CA MET A 336 29.64 8.77 27.95
C MET A 336 28.22 8.90 27.34
N SER A 337 27.40 7.91 27.73
CA SER A 337 25.97 7.76 27.56
C SER A 337 25.15 8.61 28.55
N LYS A 338 23.96 9.07 28.12
CA LYS A 338 22.64 8.70 28.70
C LYS A 338 21.58 9.74 28.30
N ASN A 339 20.61 9.33 27.47
CA ASN A 339 19.17 9.64 27.56
C ASN A 339 18.35 9.46 26.26
N TYR A 340 18.91 8.87 25.20
CA TYR A 340 18.20 7.91 24.32
C TYR A 340 19.23 6.86 23.89
N ASP A 341 18.84 5.60 23.90
CA ASP A 341 19.72 4.47 23.65
C ASP A 341 19.85 4.21 22.14
N PHE A 342 20.59 5.07 21.44
CA PHE A 342 21.02 4.80 20.06
C PHE A 342 22.12 3.70 20.01
N SER A 343 22.31 2.91 21.07
CA SER A 343 23.10 1.67 20.98
C SER A 343 22.42 0.61 20.12
N GLU A 344 21.13 0.76 19.83
CA GLU A 344 20.40 -0.08 18.88
C GLU A 344 20.77 0.30 17.44
N ILE A 345 22.02 0.02 17.06
CA ILE A 345 22.38 -0.15 15.66
C ILE A 345 21.72 -1.47 15.25
N TYR A 346 20.55 -1.37 14.62
CA TYR A 346 19.91 -2.53 14.02
C TYR A 346 20.80 -3.07 12.91
N ASN A 347 20.89 -4.39 12.83
CA ASN A 347 21.39 -5.00 11.60
C ASN A 347 20.40 -4.71 10.46
N PHE A 348 20.86 -4.85 9.21
CA PHE A 348 20.08 -4.54 8.02
C PHE A 348 18.69 -5.21 8.01
N HIS A 349 18.61 -6.51 8.35
CA HIS A 349 17.36 -7.26 8.32
C HIS A 349 16.38 -6.84 9.42
N GLU A 350 16.89 -6.58 10.62
CA GLU A 350 16.10 -6.07 11.74
C GLU A 350 15.56 -4.67 11.45
N ALA A 351 16.39 -3.79 10.89
CA ALA A 351 15.97 -2.46 10.46
C ALA A 351 14.85 -2.53 9.41
N LYS A 352 15.01 -3.39 8.40
CA LYS A 352 14.00 -3.66 7.36
C LYS A 352 12.70 -4.17 7.96
N PHE A 353 12.78 -5.12 8.89
CA PHE A 353 11.60 -5.68 9.55
C PHE A 353 10.88 -4.67 10.43
N ILE A 354 11.59 -3.89 11.25
CA ILE A 354 11.00 -2.85 12.10
C ILE A 354 10.31 -1.77 11.25
N ALA A 355 10.97 -1.26 10.21
CA ALA A 355 10.38 -0.27 9.31
C ALA A 355 9.07 -0.80 8.70
N TYR A 356 9.08 -2.06 8.22
CA TYR A 356 7.89 -2.71 7.68
C TYR A 356 6.78 -2.86 8.72
N GLN A 357 7.09 -3.32 9.93
CA GLN A 357 6.09 -3.48 10.99
C GLN A 357 5.44 -2.15 11.40
N CYS A 358 6.21 -1.06 11.46
CA CYS A 358 5.67 0.27 11.71
C CYS A 358 4.68 0.72 10.61
N LEU A 359 5.05 0.57 9.34
CA LEU A 359 4.19 0.99 8.22
C LEU A 359 2.96 0.06 8.09
N SER A 360 3.15 -1.24 8.26
CA SER A 360 2.05 -2.22 8.25
C SER A 360 1.08 -2.00 9.41
N CYS A 361 1.55 -1.56 10.58
CA CYS A 361 0.69 -1.16 11.70
C CYS A 361 -0.26 -0.04 11.27
N ILE A 362 0.27 1.02 10.65
CA ILE A 362 -0.53 2.15 10.14
C ILE A 362 -1.51 1.68 9.07
N ARG A 363 -1.07 0.83 8.13
CA ARG A 363 -1.95 0.29 7.08
C ARG A 363 -3.11 -0.51 7.67
N LYS A 364 -2.85 -1.41 8.64
CA LYS A 364 -3.90 -2.19 9.30
C LYS A 364 -4.90 -1.30 10.04
N VAL A 365 -4.41 -0.32 10.79
CA VAL A 365 -5.25 0.67 11.48
C VAL A 365 -6.17 1.40 10.50
N TYR A 366 -5.63 1.77 9.33
CA TYR A 366 -6.42 2.38 8.26
C TYR A 366 -7.45 1.43 7.65
N ILE A 367 -7.10 0.16 7.39
CA ILE A 367 -8.05 -0.82 6.82
C ILE A 367 -9.22 -1.05 7.80
N GLU A 368 -8.94 -1.19 9.08
CA GLU A 368 -9.96 -1.40 10.13
C GLU A 368 -10.79 -0.14 10.41
N ASN A 369 -10.17 1.05 10.35
CA ASN A 369 -10.85 2.32 10.60
C ASN A 369 -10.31 3.42 9.69
N PHE A 370 -10.85 3.45 8.46
CA PHE A 370 -10.39 4.36 7.40
C PHE A 370 -10.41 5.83 7.83
N LYS A 371 -11.36 6.24 8.68
CA LYS A 371 -11.49 7.63 9.15
C LYS A 371 -10.23 8.15 9.85
N LEU A 372 -9.39 7.26 10.38
CA LEU A 372 -8.15 7.62 11.05
C LEU A 372 -7.06 8.14 10.09
N ILE A 373 -7.15 7.87 8.78
CA ILE A 373 -6.17 8.39 7.81
C ILE A 373 -6.15 9.93 7.77
N ARG A 374 -7.23 10.61 8.17
CA ARG A 374 -7.26 12.08 8.25
C ARG A 374 -6.19 12.63 9.20
N PHE A 375 -5.79 11.85 10.21
CA PHE A 375 -4.71 12.20 11.13
C PHE A 375 -3.33 12.05 10.49
N LEU A 376 -3.25 11.36 9.34
CA LEU A 376 -2.04 11.24 8.52
C LEU A 376 -1.89 12.34 7.47
N GLN A 377 -2.92 13.17 7.27
CA GLN A 377 -2.92 14.30 6.33
C GLN A 377 -2.13 15.50 6.90
N ARG A 378 -0.84 15.28 7.12
CA ARG A 378 0.13 16.30 7.55
C ARG A 378 1.37 16.24 6.67
N GLU A 379 1.89 17.39 6.31
CA GLU A 379 3.07 17.51 5.44
C GLU A 379 4.31 16.78 6.01
N ASP A 380 4.51 16.84 7.33
CA ASP A 380 5.62 16.15 7.99
C ASP A 380 5.49 14.61 7.96
N PHE A 381 4.27 14.09 7.94
CA PHE A 381 4.04 12.64 7.83
C PHE A 381 4.19 12.17 6.39
N VAL A 382 3.74 12.98 5.42
CA VAL A 382 4.02 12.76 4.00
C VAL A 382 5.53 12.73 3.76
N GLU A 383 6.29 13.65 4.36
CA GLU A 383 7.76 13.66 4.27
C GLU A 383 8.39 12.39 4.85
N MET A 384 7.94 11.94 6.04
CA MET A 384 8.43 10.70 6.64
C MET A 384 8.15 9.47 5.78
N LEU A 385 6.95 9.39 5.19
CA LEU A 385 6.59 8.29 4.29
C LEU A 385 7.39 8.35 2.99
N LEU A 386 7.59 9.52 2.39
CA LEU A 386 8.43 9.69 1.21
C LEU A 386 9.87 9.26 1.50
N TYR A 387 10.40 9.63 2.67
CA TYR A 387 11.71 9.17 3.13
C TYR A 387 11.77 7.65 3.25
N CYS A 388 10.79 7.03 3.90
CA CYS A 388 10.71 5.57 4.02
C CYS A 388 10.63 4.89 2.64
N GLY A 389 9.86 5.46 1.72
CA GLY A 389 9.69 4.96 0.36
C GLY A 389 10.99 5.02 -0.46
N VAL A 390 11.52 6.23 -0.63
CA VAL A 390 12.68 6.54 -1.50
C VAL A 390 13.97 5.94 -1.00
N PHE A 391 14.17 5.86 0.32
CA PHE A 391 15.44 5.39 0.88
C PHE A 391 15.38 4.00 1.52
N SER A 392 14.33 3.23 1.21
CA SER A 392 14.33 1.80 1.54
C SER A 392 15.20 1.00 0.57
N ASP A 393 15.46 -0.26 0.93
CA ASP A 393 16.13 -1.21 0.06
C ASP A 393 15.27 -1.53 -1.18
N VAL A 394 15.91 -1.72 -2.34
CA VAL A 394 15.26 -1.84 -3.66
C VAL A 394 14.27 -3.01 -3.75
N GLU A 395 14.50 -4.05 -2.96
CA GLU A 395 13.64 -5.24 -2.84
C GLU A 395 12.85 -5.25 -1.52
N SER A 396 12.72 -4.11 -0.84
CA SER A 396 12.07 -4.04 0.46
C SER A 396 10.57 -3.80 0.35
N PRO A 397 9.74 -4.53 1.11
CA PRO A 397 8.32 -4.22 1.23
C PRO A 397 8.07 -2.87 1.93
N VAL A 398 9.10 -2.27 2.54
CA VAL A 398 9.01 -0.92 3.14
C VAL A 398 8.59 0.12 2.09
N SER A 399 9.16 0.08 0.88
CA SER A 399 8.78 0.99 -0.21
C SER A 399 7.31 0.85 -0.58
N SER A 400 6.89 -0.40 -0.76
CA SER A 400 5.52 -0.79 -1.08
C SER A 400 4.51 -0.26 -0.07
N GLU A 401 4.77 -0.45 1.22
CA GLU A 401 3.89 0.00 2.30
C GLU A 401 3.87 1.54 2.39
N ALA A 402 5.03 2.19 2.31
CA ALA A 402 5.14 3.65 2.39
C ALA A 402 4.41 4.34 1.23
N PHE A 403 4.68 3.94 -0.01
CA PHE A 403 4.03 4.51 -1.19
C PHE A 403 2.54 4.14 -1.30
N GLY A 404 2.15 2.95 -0.82
CA GLY A 404 0.73 2.59 -0.70
C GLY A 404 -0.03 3.52 0.25
N LEU A 405 0.52 3.79 1.43
CA LEU A 405 -0.05 4.76 2.38
C LEU A 405 -0.10 6.18 1.80
N LEU A 406 0.98 6.63 1.15
CA LEU A 406 1.02 7.94 0.48
C LEU A 406 -0.05 8.08 -0.61
N PHE A 407 -0.28 7.02 -1.38
CA PHE A 407 -1.24 7.04 -2.47
C PHE A 407 -2.65 7.31 -1.95
N VAL A 408 -3.03 6.64 -0.86
CA VAL A 408 -4.31 6.84 -0.17
C VAL A 408 -4.40 8.24 0.45
N ILE A 409 -3.34 8.71 1.11
CA ILE A 409 -3.31 10.04 1.74
C ILE A 409 -3.50 11.15 0.70
N ILE A 410 -2.73 11.10 -0.39
CA ILE A 410 -2.70 12.15 -1.42
C ILE A 410 -3.98 12.12 -2.27
N ASN A 411 -4.44 10.95 -2.69
CA ASN A 411 -5.59 10.84 -3.61
C ASN A 411 -6.94 10.67 -2.92
N GLY A 412 -6.95 10.50 -1.60
CA GLY A 412 -8.17 10.27 -0.82
C GLY A 412 -8.69 8.84 -0.95
N TYR A 413 -9.85 8.59 -0.36
CA TYR A 413 -10.50 7.29 -0.35
C TYR A 413 -12.02 7.40 -0.50
N SER A 414 -12.63 6.41 -1.16
CA SER A 414 -14.08 6.24 -1.27
C SER A 414 -14.41 4.75 -1.29
N HIS A 415 -15.41 4.28 -0.53
CA HIS A 415 -15.81 2.86 -0.47
C HIS A 415 -16.25 2.32 -1.83
N ASN A 416 -16.80 3.17 -2.69
CA ASN A 416 -17.12 2.79 -4.08
C ASN A 416 -15.86 2.45 -4.90
N ASN A 417 -14.66 2.63 -4.33
CA ASN A 417 -13.36 2.32 -4.92
C ASN A 417 -12.69 1.07 -4.31
N GLU A 418 -13.45 0.11 -3.76
CA GLU A 418 -12.97 -1.14 -3.13
C GLU A 418 -11.92 -1.95 -3.91
N PHE A 419 -11.69 -1.65 -5.18
CA PHE A 419 -10.62 -2.22 -6.01
C PHE A 419 -9.19 -2.03 -5.48
N PHE A 420 -8.93 -1.05 -4.59
CA PHE A 420 -7.55 -0.78 -4.14
C PHE A 420 -7.07 -1.66 -2.97
N ILE A 421 -7.97 -2.29 -2.22
CA ILE A 421 -7.62 -3.01 -0.97
C ILE A 421 -7.69 -4.54 -1.13
N SER A 422 -8.44 -5.06 -2.11
CA SER A 422 -8.75 -6.49 -2.22
C SER A 422 -7.67 -7.39 -2.85
N ASN A 423 -6.40 -6.95 -2.92
CA ASN A 423 -5.31 -7.83 -3.38
C ASN A 423 -4.89 -8.90 -2.34
N ASN A 424 -5.55 -8.98 -1.18
CA ASN A 424 -5.44 -10.11 -0.27
C ASN A 424 -6.76 -10.89 -0.31
N GLY A 425 -6.77 -11.99 -1.05
CA GLY A 425 -7.97 -12.74 -1.41
C GLY A 425 -8.61 -13.52 -0.28
N ASP A 426 -9.51 -12.88 0.47
CA ASP A 426 -10.51 -13.54 1.30
C ASP A 426 -11.89 -12.89 1.08
N ASN A 427 -12.53 -13.23 -0.05
CA ASN A 427 -13.90 -12.84 -0.35
C ASN A 427 -14.89 -13.78 0.34
N ASN A 428 -15.11 -13.61 1.64
CA ASN A 428 -16.19 -14.29 2.38
C ASN A 428 -16.70 -13.42 3.54
N SER A 429 -17.50 -12.40 3.24
CA SER A 429 -18.38 -11.80 4.25
C SER A 429 -19.62 -11.22 3.58
N ASP A 430 -20.64 -12.06 3.50
CA ASP A 430 -22.02 -11.71 3.19
C ASP A 430 -22.69 -11.36 4.53
N ASP A 431 -22.59 -10.11 4.98
CA ASP A 431 -23.24 -9.66 6.21
C ASP A 431 -24.15 -8.45 5.94
N GLY A 432 -25.44 -8.76 5.81
CA GLY A 432 -26.51 -7.80 5.64
C GLY A 432 -26.94 -7.21 6.97
N SER A 433 -26.37 -6.07 7.36
CA SER A 433 -26.87 -5.27 8.49
C SER A 433 -27.58 -4.01 8.00
N ASN A 434 -28.91 -3.98 8.19
CA ASN A 434 -29.76 -2.79 8.07
C ASN A 434 -29.50 -1.84 9.25
N SER A 435 -29.01 -0.63 8.98
CA SER A 435 -29.00 0.47 9.97
C SER A 435 -29.81 1.65 9.44
N ASP A 436 -31.00 1.83 10.00
CA ASP A 436 -31.94 2.93 9.76
C ASP A 436 -31.55 4.18 10.57
N ASP A 437 -30.53 4.92 10.14
CA ASP A 437 -30.26 6.28 10.65
C ASP A 437 -30.57 7.31 9.56
N GLU A 438 -31.80 7.85 9.59
CA GLU A 438 -32.28 8.95 8.75
C GLU A 438 -31.66 10.30 9.19
N PHE A 439 -30.56 10.70 8.55
CA PHE A 439 -30.15 12.10 8.47
C PHE A 439 -30.53 12.67 7.09
N HIS A 440 -31.64 13.41 7.02
CA HIS A 440 -32.03 14.18 5.84
C HIS A 440 -31.28 15.52 5.78
N GLU A 441 -30.04 15.50 5.31
CA GLU A 441 -29.41 16.69 4.74
C GLU A 441 -29.83 16.81 3.26
N THR A 442 -30.31 17.99 2.85
CA THR A 442 -30.66 18.29 1.45
C THR A 442 -29.37 18.41 0.64
N TYR A 443 -28.93 17.30 0.05
CA TYR A 443 -27.70 17.22 -0.74
C TYR A 443 -27.91 17.63 -2.20
N SER A 444 -26.93 18.36 -2.74
CA SER A 444 -26.80 18.61 -4.18
C SER A 444 -26.48 17.28 -4.88
N PRO A 445 -27.24 16.85 -5.92
CA PRO A 445 -27.11 15.54 -6.56
C PRO A 445 -25.77 15.22 -7.26
N ASN A 446 -24.76 16.10 -7.16
CA ASN A 446 -23.56 16.06 -7.98
C ASN A 446 -22.22 15.98 -7.22
N GLU A 447 -22.22 15.89 -5.88
CA GLU A 447 -20.97 15.74 -5.13
C GLU A 447 -20.59 14.27 -4.99
N ILE A 448 -19.49 13.87 -5.65
CA ILE A 448 -18.87 12.57 -5.36
C ILE A 448 -18.40 12.61 -3.91
N LYS A 449 -19.01 11.77 -3.06
CA LYS A 449 -18.68 11.69 -1.64
C LYS A 449 -17.38 10.91 -1.47
N TYR A 450 -16.29 11.64 -1.27
CA TYR A 450 -15.09 11.06 -0.69
C TYR A 450 -15.37 10.77 0.78
N ASP A 451 -15.04 9.55 1.21
CA ASP A 451 -15.05 9.22 2.63
C ASP A 451 -13.89 9.91 3.33
N ILE A 452 -12.76 10.06 2.61
CA ILE A 452 -11.61 10.88 2.99
C ILE A 452 -11.21 11.72 1.78
N PRO A 453 -11.21 13.07 1.90
CA PRO A 453 -10.80 13.93 0.81
C PRO A 453 -9.30 13.77 0.51
N PRO A 454 -8.86 13.98 -0.74
CA PRO A 454 -7.43 13.98 -1.09
C PRO A 454 -6.66 15.06 -0.32
N PHE A 455 -5.44 14.72 0.11
CA PHE A 455 -4.48 15.68 0.70
C PHE A 455 -3.52 16.22 -0.35
N ASP A 456 -4.08 16.90 -1.34
CA ASP A 456 -3.39 17.41 -2.53
C ASP A 456 -3.18 18.93 -2.40
N THR A 457 -2.23 19.32 -1.55
CA THR A 457 -1.82 20.72 -1.37
C THR A 457 -0.60 21.04 -2.23
N GLU A 458 -0.42 22.31 -2.62
CA GLU A 458 0.77 22.76 -3.35
C GLU A 458 2.09 22.45 -2.59
N SER A 459 2.06 22.47 -1.25
CA SER A 459 3.24 22.11 -0.45
C SER A 459 3.55 20.61 -0.52
N VAL A 460 2.53 19.76 -0.51
CA VAL A 460 2.68 18.30 -0.70
C VAL A 460 3.17 17.98 -2.11
N GLU A 461 2.64 18.64 -3.14
CA GLU A 461 3.08 18.47 -4.53
C GLU A 461 4.57 18.83 -4.70
N LYS A 462 5.00 19.98 -4.17
CA LYS A 462 6.42 20.38 -4.15
C LYS A 462 7.30 19.37 -3.42
N LEU A 463 6.80 18.84 -2.30
CA LEU A 463 7.52 17.83 -1.53
C LEU A 463 7.65 16.51 -2.32
N VAL A 464 6.59 16.06 -2.99
CA VAL A 464 6.62 14.87 -3.86
C VAL A 464 7.64 15.05 -4.98
N HIS A 465 7.64 16.20 -5.67
CA HIS A 465 8.62 16.48 -6.73
C HIS A 465 10.06 16.51 -6.21
N LYS A 466 10.30 17.14 -5.06
CA LYS A 466 11.63 17.16 -4.40
C LYS A 466 12.18 15.75 -4.13
N TYR A 467 11.33 14.79 -3.78
CA TYR A 467 11.74 13.40 -3.57
C TYR A 467 11.82 12.60 -4.88
N ALA A 468 10.99 12.94 -5.86
CA ALA A 468 11.05 12.33 -7.19
C ALA A 468 12.37 12.64 -7.92
N GLU A 469 12.95 13.83 -7.73
CA GLU A 469 14.26 14.21 -8.30
C GLU A 469 15.41 13.29 -7.84
N ILE A 470 15.30 12.67 -6.67
CA ILE A 470 16.31 11.73 -6.14
C ILE A 470 16.14 10.33 -6.76
N PHE A 471 14.98 10.06 -7.34
CA PHE A 471 14.53 8.74 -7.72
C PHE A 471 14.50 8.60 -9.24
N HIS A 472 15.34 7.76 -9.84
CA HIS A 472 15.40 7.59 -11.30
C HIS A 472 14.64 6.33 -11.72
N PHE A 473 13.77 6.45 -12.73
CA PHE A 473 13.07 5.30 -13.31
C PHE A 473 13.84 4.77 -14.52
N ASP A 474 14.14 3.47 -14.50
CA ASP A 474 14.89 2.82 -15.57
C ASP A 474 14.10 1.62 -16.09
N VAL A 475 13.73 1.68 -17.37
CA VAL A 475 13.08 0.58 -18.09
C VAL A 475 13.94 -0.66 -18.04
N ASP A 476 15.26 -0.47 -18.11
CA ASP A 476 16.21 -1.56 -18.19
C ASP A 476 16.61 -2.13 -16.82
N ASN A 477 16.20 -1.51 -15.73
CA ASN A 477 16.62 -1.90 -14.38
C ASN A 477 15.49 -1.74 -13.37
N LEU A 478 14.28 -2.19 -13.74
CA LEU A 478 13.10 -2.05 -12.92
C LEU A 478 13.24 -2.79 -11.58
N THR A 479 13.12 -2.05 -10.47
CA THR A 479 13.14 -2.59 -9.10
C THR A 479 11.75 -2.60 -8.48
N ASN A 480 11.55 -3.41 -7.43
CA ASN A 480 10.30 -3.40 -6.66
C ASN A 480 10.01 -2.03 -6.01
N GLN A 481 11.06 -1.31 -5.62
CA GLN A 481 10.97 0.07 -5.15
C GLN A 481 10.47 1.01 -6.25
N MET A 482 10.98 0.90 -7.49
CA MET A 482 10.50 1.70 -8.63
C MET A 482 9.03 1.41 -8.94
N VAL A 483 8.65 0.13 -9.00
CA VAL A 483 7.25 -0.27 -9.19
C VAL A 483 6.37 0.35 -8.10
N SER A 484 6.81 0.36 -6.84
CA SER A 484 6.04 0.96 -5.75
C SER A 484 5.98 2.49 -5.82
N ALA A 485 7.10 3.14 -6.16
CA ALA A 485 7.22 4.59 -6.29
C ALA A 485 6.40 5.16 -7.46
N PHE A 486 6.18 4.36 -8.50
CA PHE A 486 5.41 4.73 -9.68
C PHE A 486 4.04 5.33 -9.33
N LEU A 487 3.33 4.78 -8.34
CA LEU A 487 2.04 5.31 -7.88
C LEU A 487 2.06 6.78 -7.44
N ILE A 488 3.22 7.27 -6.98
CA ILE A 488 3.38 8.63 -6.44
C ILE A 488 4.07 9.53 -7.44
N PHE A 489 5.11 9.03 -8.12
CA PHE A 489 5.96 9.84 -8.99
C PHE A 489 5.58 9.80 -10.47
N TRP A 490 4.49 9.10 -10.85
CA TRP A 490 4.10 8.90 -12.25
C TRP A 490 4.05 10.17 -13.11
N ASN A 491 3.75 11.34 -12.50
CA ASN A 491 3.61 12.61 -13.22
C ASN A 491 4.82 13.56 -13.09
N HIS A 492 5.88 13.18 -12.38
CA HIS A 492 7.08 14.03 -12.30
C HIS A 492 7.83 13.98 -13.63
N ARG A 493 8.29 15.14 -14.13
CA ARG A 493 9.05 15.23 -15.38
C ARG A 493 10.54 15.31 -15.09
N TYR A 494 11.32 14.44 -15.72
CA TYR A 494 12.75 14.34 -15.54
C TYR A 494 13.50 15.08 -16.66
N GLU A 495 14.34 16.05 -16.28
CA GLU A 495 15.07 16.90 -17.24
C GLU A 495 16.08 16.13 -18.10
N ASP A 496 16.64 15.05 -17.55
CA ASP A 496 17.63 14.19 -18.18
C ASP A 496 17.02 13.13 -19.11
N THR A 497 15.69 12.95 -19.08
CA THR A 497 14.97 12.03 -19.96
C THR A 497 14.27 12.80 -21.07
N VAL A 498 14.88 12.83 -22.25
CA VAL A 498 14.34 13.55 -23.41
C VAL A 498 13.77 12.54 -24.40
N ALA A 499 12.54 12.76 -24.82
CA ALA A 499 11.93 12.02 -25.89
C ALA A 499 12.68 12.30 -27.20
N ASP A 500 13.04 11.24 -27.91
CA ASP A 500 13.71 11.34 -29.21
C ASP A 500 12.78 11.86 -30.32
N ASP A 501 11.47 11.84 -30.09
CA ASP A 501 10.49 12.33 -31.04
C ASP A 501 10.48 13.86 -31.09
N GLY A 502 10.17 14.41 -32.27
CA GLY A 502 10.05 15.85 -32.45
C GLY A 502 8.99 16.47 -31.53
N GLU A 503 8.85 17.78 -31.57
CA GLU A 503 7.82 18.48 -30.80
C GLU A 503 6.42 18.00 -31.18
N ILE A 504 5.70 17.43 -30.22
CA ILE A 504 4.29 17.05 -30.40
C ILE A 504 3.45 18.30 -30.12
N ILE A 505 2.70 18.74 -31.13
CA ILE A 505 1.81 19.90 -31.03
C ILE A 505 0.38 19.40 -30.87
N TYR A 506 -0.20 19.65 -29.70
CA TYR A 506 -1.62 19.45 -29.44
C TYR A 506 -2.39 20.71 -29.82
N SER A 507 -3.17 20.65 -30.89
CA SER A 507 -4.05 21.74 -31.31
C SER A 507 -5.49 21.31 -31.17
N ASP A 508 -6.24 22.04 -30.35
CA ASP A 508 -7.70 21.92 -30.23
C ASP A 508 -8.31 23.27 -30.57
N LYS A 509 -9.44 23.27 -31.29
CA LYS A 509 -10.23 24.48 -31.57
C LYS A 509 -10.69 25.21 -30.32
N TYR A 510 -10.68 24.53 -29.17
CA TYR A 510 -11.05 25.07 -27.86
C TYR A 510 -9.86 25.58 -27.04
N LEU A 511 -8.63 25.34 -27.49
CA LEU A 511 -7.44 25.94 -26.90
C LEU A 511 -7.17 27.29 -27.58
N PRO A 512 -6.80 28.33 -26.81
CA PRO A 512 -6.46 29.63 -27.40
C PRO A 512 -5.23 29.54 -28.29
N GLU A 513 -4.29 28.65 -27.97
CA GLU A 513 -3.06 28.40 -28.71
C GLU A 513 -2.73 26.89 -28.69
N PRO A 514 -2.09 26.35 -29.73
CA PRO A 514 -1.60 24.98 -29.71
C PRO A 514 -0.61 24.76 -28.56
N VAL A 515 -0.78 23.67 -27.82
CA VAL A 515 0.09 23.29 -26.70
C VAL A 515 1.20 22.40 -27.24
N VAL A 516 2.45 22.82 -27.06
CA VAL A 516 3.62 21.97 -27.35
C VAL A 516 3.88 21.09 -26.13
N LEU A 517 3.84 19.77 -26.31
CA LEU A 517 4.13 18.85 -25.22
C LEU A 517 5.64 18.91 -24.87
N PRO A 518 6.00 18.86 -23.58
CA PRO A 518 7.40 18.86 -23.18
C PRO A 518 8.16 17.68 -23.80
N LYS A 519 9.43 17.90 -24.13
CA LYS A 519 10.32 16.78 -24.53
C LYS A 519 10.72 15.92 -23.34
N THR A 520 10.61 16.44 -22.13
CA THR A 520 10.92 15.69 -20.90
C THR A 520 9.86 14.65 -20.62
N LEU A 521 10.29 13.45 -20.25
CA LEU A 521 9.40 12.32 -19.99
C LEU A 521 9.03 12.22 -18.50
N THR A 522 7.86 11.64 -18.27
CA THR A 522 7.41 11.22 -16.93
C THR A 522 7.59 9.72 -16.77
N PRO A 523 7.63 9.16 -15.54
CA PRO A 523 7.67 7.71 -15.34
C PRO A 523 6.51 6.99 -16.01
N PHE A 524 5.35 7.65 -16.12
CA PHE A 524 4.18 7.15 -16.84
C PHE A 524 4.49 6.82 -18.30
N LEU A 525 5.34 7.61 -18.94
CA LEU A 525 5.79 7.42 -20.32
C LEU A 525 7.07 6.58 -20.42
N ILE A 526 8.02 6.78 -19.49
CA ILE A 526 9.28 6.02 -19.46
C ILE A 526 8.99 4.52 -19.38
N LEU A 527 8.12 4.10 -18.45
CA LEU A 527 7.82 2.69 -18.22
C LEU A 527 6.75 2.12 -19.18
N GLU A 528 6.23 2.93 -20.12
CA GLU A 528 5.17 2.52 -21.05
C GLU A 528 5.51 1.24 -21.84
N PRO A 529 6.74 1.01 -22.34
CA PRO A 529 7.07 -0.23 -23.04
C PRO A 529 6.84 -1.50 -22.20
N LEU A 530 6.90 -1.39 -20.87
CA LEU A 530 6.84 -2.54 -19.96
C LEU A 530 5.43 -3.15 -19.86
N ILE A 531 4.38 -2.36 -20.09
CA ILE A 531 2.99 -2.87 -20.04
C ILE A 531 2.68 -3.86 -21.17
N PHE A 532 3.50 -3.80 -22.23
CA PHE A 532 3.40 -4.61 -23.43
C PHE A 532 4.30 -5.87 -23.38
N SER A 533 4.99 -6.10 -22.26
CA SER A 533 5.82 -7.29 -22.05
C SER A 533 4.97 -8.54 -21.82
N GLU A 534 5.41 -9.67 -22.38
CA GLU A 534 4.81 -10.99 -22.17
C GLU A 534 5.92 -12.03 -21.88
N PRO A 535 5.89 -12.72 -20.73
CA PRO A 535 4.99 -12.49 -19.59
C PRO A 535 5.14 -11.07 -19.02
N PRO A 536 4.12 -10.55 -18.31
CA PRO A 536 4.19 -9.24 -17.70
C PRO A 536 5.38 -9.17 -16.74
N VAL A 537 6.18 -8.12 -16.88
CA VAL A 537 7.38 -7.92 -16.06
C VAL A 537 7.03 -7.69 -14.59
N SER A 538 5.88 -7.07 -14.35
CA SER A 538 5.32 -6.93 -13.01
C SER A 538 3.81 -6.73 -13.10
N ASP A 539 3.05 -7.70 -12.60
CA ASP A 539 1.59 -7.57 -12.46
C ASP A 539 1.21 -6.33 -11.64
N ARG A 540 2.04 -6.01 -10.65
CA ARG A 540 1.86 -4.84 -9.81
C ARG A 540 2.04 -3.53 -10.59
N LEU A 541 3.02 -3.44 -11.48
CA LEU A 541 3.18 -2.26 -12.34
C LEU A 541 1.96 -2.08 -13.25
N ASN A 542 1.47 -3.17 -13.83
CA ASN A 542 0.27 -3.17 -14.66
C ASN A 542 -0.98 -2.71 -13.89
N ILE A 543 -1.16 -3.20 -12.66
CA ILE A 543 -2.22 -2.73 -11.75
C ILE A 543 -2.07 -1.24 -11.47
N HIS A 544 -0.84 -0.75 -11.24
CA HIS A 544 -0.61 0.66 -10.99
C HIS A 544 -0.92 1.56 -12.19
N TYR A 545 -0.60 1.13 -13.41
CA TYR A 545 -1.02 1.82 -14.63
C TYR A 545 -2.55 1.95 -14.71
N LEU A 546 -3.27 0.85 -14.48
CA LEU A 546 -4.73 0.86 -14.43
C LEU A 546 -5.25 1.79 -13.34
N ASN A 547 -4.62 1.80 -12.17
CA ASN A 547 -4.99 2.65 -11.06
C ASN A 547 -4.80 4.14 -11.38
N ILE A 548 -3.70 4.51 -12.03
CA ILE A 548 -3.44 5.90 -12.46
C ILE A 548 -4.44 6.33 -13.53
N ILE A 549 -4.71 5.50 -14.55
CA ILE A 549 -5.71 5.80 -15.57
C ILE A 549 -7.11 5.96 -14.95
N LYS A 550 -7.52 5.03 -14.07
CA LYS A 550 -8.81 5.12 -13.36
C LYS A 550 -8.88 6.38 -12.48
N LEU A 551 -7.78 6.75 -11.82
CA LEU A 551 -7.67 7.98 -11.04
C LEU A 551 -7.88 9.22 -11.92
N LEU A 552 -7.20 9.31 -13.07
CA LEU A 552 -7.32 10.41 -14.01
C LEU A 552 -8.75 10.56 -14.53
N ILE A 553 -9.37 9.44 -14.93
CA ILE A 553 -10.76 9.41 -15.41
C ILE A 553 -11.72 9.89 -14.30
N ARG A 554 -11.57 9.40 -13.08
CA ARG A 554 -12.41 9.84 -11.94
C ARG A 554 -12.22 11.31 -11.61
N LYS A 555 -10.97 11.81 -11.57
CA LYS A 555 -10.69 13.24 -11.36
C LYS A 555 -11.38 14.07 -12.45
N ARG A 556 -11.36 13.59 -13.69
CA ARG A 556 -12.05 14.24 -14.80
C ARG A 556 -13.57 14.22 -14.63
N GLU A 557 -14.16 13.07 -14.35
CA GLU A 557 -15.61 12.91 -14.09
C GLU A 557 -16.08 13.80 -12.94
N PHE A 558 -15.27 13.93 -11.88
CA PHE A 558 -15.52 14.85 -10.78
C PHE A 558 -15.59 16.31 -11.24
N LEU A 559 -14.68 16.73 -12.11
CA LEU A 559 -14.66 18.09 -12.66
C LEU A 559 -15.80 18.35 -13.65
N THR A 560 -16.21 17.34 -14.44
CA THR A 560 -17.23 17.51 -15.49
C THR A 560 -18.66 17.25 -15.02
N GLY A 561 -18.84 16.47 -13.95
CA GLY A 561 -20.13 15.91 -13.55
C GLY A 561 -20.62 14.79 -14.48
N LYS A 562 -21.81 14.25 -14.21
CA LYS A 562 -22.44 13.17 -15.01
C LYS A 562 -22.87 13.61 -16.42
N ASN A 563 -23.23 14.89 -16.57
CA ASN A 563 -23.66 15.45 -17.85
C ASN A 563 -22.55 16.32 -18.43
N LEU A 564 -21.85 15.78 -19.43
CA LEU A 564 -20.80 16.49 -20.15
C LEU A 564 -21.39 17.72 -20.84
N GLN A 565 -20.93 18.89 -20.40
CA GLN A 565 -21.22 20.16 -21.05
C GLN A 565 -20.11 20.50 -22.04
N LYS A 566 -20.33 21.54 -22.84
CA LYS A 566 -19.24 22.11 -23.65
C LYS A 566 -18.16 22.65 -22.71
N ILE A 567 -16.88 22.53 -23.10
CA ILE A 567 -15.75 22.89 -22.23
C ILE A 567 -15.83 24.35 -21.76
N GLU A 568 -16.39 25.24 -22.59
CA GLU A 568 -16.56 26.67 -22.30
C GLU A 568 -17.57 26.98 -21.19
N ALA A 569 -18.43 26.02 -20.84
CA ALA A 569 -19.40 26.17 -19.77
C ALA A 569 -18.78 26.00 -18.37
N TYR A 570 -17.59 25.40 -18.27
CA TYR A 570 -16.91 25.20 -16.99
C TYR A 570 -16.11 26.45 -16.57
N PRO A 571 -15.96 26.71 -15.27
CA PRO A 571 -15.05 27.74 -14.75
C PRO A 571 -13.61 27.56 -15.24
N GLU A 572 -12.86 28.65 -15.40
CA GLU A 572 -11.52 28.64 -16.00
C GLU A 572 -10.51 27.73 -15.26
N ASP A 573 -10.55 27.72 -13.93
CA ASP A 573 -9.71 26.85 -13.10
C ASP A 573 -10.06 25.37 -13.28
N VAL A 574 -11.35 25.05 -13.41
CA VAL A 574 -11.85 23.69 -13.70
C VAL A 574 -11.46 23.27 -15.11
N ARG A 575 -11.59 24.16 -16.10
CA ARG A 575 -11.16 23.90 -17.50
C ARG A 575 -9.70 23.53 -17.56
N ARG A 576 -8.83 24.29 -16.89
CA ARG A 576 -7.38 23.99 -16.86
C ARG A 576 -7.08 22.61 -16.31
N LYS A 577 -7.75 22.20 -15.23
CA LYS A 577 -7.59 20.85 -14.65
C LYS A 577 -8.07 19.75 -15.60
N ILE A 578 -9.22 19.96 -16.27
CA ILE A 578 -9.71 19.03 -17.30
C ILE A 578 -8.69 18.91 -18.42
N TYR A 579 -8.17 20.03 -18.93
CA TYR A 579 -7.16 20.02 -19.99
C TYR A 579 -5.86 19.34 -19.58
N GLN A 580 -5.39 19.55 -18.35
CA GLN A 580 -4.20 18.84 -17.84
C GLN A 580 -4.39 17.32 -17.88
N ILE A 581 -5.55 16.83 -17.45
CA ILE A 581 -5.86 15.38 -17.50
C ILE A 581 -5.95 14.90 -18.96
N ASP A 582 -6.68 15.62 -19.80
CA ASP A 582 -6.89 15.28 -21.21
C ASP A 582 -5.55 15.25 -21.97
N LEU A 583 -4.65 16.20 -21.70
CA LEU A 583 -3.30 16.25 -22.28
C LEU A 583 -2.43 15.07 -21.83
N LEU A 584 -2.49 14.67 -20.56
CA LEU A 584 -1.73 13.51 -20.06
C LEU A 584 -2.16 12.21 -20.73
N LEU A 585 -3.48 12.00 -20.85
CA LEU A 585 -4.04 10.83 -21.53
C LEU A 585 -3.73 10.87 -23.04
N PHE A 586 -3.81 12.05 -23.66
CA PHE A 586 -3.45 12.22 -25.07
C PHE A 586 -1.96 11.93 -25.32
N GLU A 587 -1.08 12.48 -24.48
CA GLU A 587 0.37 12.27 -24.55
C GLU A 587 0.70 10.78 -24.47
N PHE A 588 0.15 10.08 -23.47
CA PHE A 588 0.31 8.63 -23.31
C PHE A 588 -0.13 7.84 -24.55
N MET A 589 -1.25 8.23 -25.18
CA MET A 589 -1.79 7.49 -26.32
C MET A 589 -1.08 7.76 -27.65
N THR A 590 -0.36 8.89 -27.76
CA THR A 590 0.11 9.40 -29.05
C THR A 590 1.60 9.59 -29.17
N ARG A 591 2.33 9.62 -28.05
CA ARG A 591 3.79 9.67 -28.02
C ARG A 591 4.36 8.36 -28.56
N ASP A 592 5.45 8.46 -29.31
CA ASP A 592 6.14 7.28 -29.81
C ASP A 592 7.03 6.71 -28.70
N PHE A 593 6.93 5.42 -28.42
CA PHE A 593 7.85 4.70 -27.54
C PHE A 593 8.50 3.54 -28.27
N THR A 594 9.65 3.11 -27.76
CA THR A 594 10.40 1.98 -28.30
C THR A 594 9.81 0.68 -27.78
N ILE A 595 9.27 -0.14 -28.68
CA ILE A 595 8.92 -1.53 -28.39
C ILE A 595 9.99 -2.45 -28.98
N TYR A 596 10.33 -3.52 -28.26
CA TYR A 596 11.26 -4.54 -28.74
C TYR A 596 10.47 -5.71 -29.34
N ILE A 597 10.59 -5.90 -30.65
CA ILE A 597 9.91 -6.97 -31.40
C ILE A 597 10.78 -8.21 -31.48
N SER A 598 12.11 -8.03 -31.53
CA SER A 598 13.10 -9.10 -31.37
C SER A 598 14.33 -8.53 -30.64
N PRO A 599 15.30 -9.34 -30.17
CA PRO A 599 16.46 -8.85 -29.43
C PRO A 599 17.30 -7.83 -30.20
N ASN A 600 17.24 -7.87 -31.54
CA ASN A 600 17.97 -6.98 -32.44
C ASN A 600 17.05 -6.02 -33.21
N GLN A 601 15.74 -6.05 -32.94
CA GLN A 601 14.76 -5.23 -33.65
C GLN A 601 13.86 -4.52 -32.65
N SER A 602 13.98 -3.20 -32.61
CA SER A 602 13.02 -2.33 -31.98
C SER A 602 12.27 -1.51 -33.03
N ARG A 603 11.06 -1.08 -32.69
CA ARG A 603 10.29 -0.13 -33.49
C ARG A 603 9.77 0.97 -32.57
N LYS A 604 9.76 2.20 -33.09
CA LYS A 604 9.05 3.31 -32.45
C LYS A 604 7.61 3.29 -32.89
N MET A 605 6.68 3.30 -31.95
CA MET A 605 5.26 3.31 -32.25
C MET A 605 4.44 3.91 -31.12
N LYS A 606 3.23 4.33 -31.47
CA LYS A 606 2.21 4.81 -30.54
C LYS A 606 1.47 3.65 -29.89
N PHE A 607 0.89 3.90 -28.72
CA PHE A 607 0.15 2.89 -27.95
C PHE A 607 -0.87 2.08 -28.79
N PRO A 608 -1.77 2.68 -29.61
CA PRO A 608 -2.73 1.89 -30.39
C PRO A 608 -2.07 1.00 -31.45
N ASN A 609 -0.92 1.41 -31.98
CA ASN A 609 -0.19 0.62 -32.98
C ASN A 609 0.55 -0.54 -32.32
N ALA A 610 1.12 -0.33 -31.13
CA ALA A 610 1.69 -1.40 -30.30
C ALA A 610 0.63 -2.43 -29.92
N LEU A 611 -0.55 -1.96 -29.51
CA LEU A 611 -1.69 -2.83 -29.19
C LEU A 611 -2.07 -3.71 -30.39
N LYS A 612 -2.17 -3.13 -31.59
CA LYS A 612 -2.46 -3.89 -32.82
C LYS A 612 -1.37 -4.90 -33.18
N LEU A 613 -0.11 -4.60 -32.88
CA LEU A 613 1.01 -5.48 -33.15
C LEU A 613 1.04 -6.68 -32.19
N ILE A 614 0.78 -6.44 -30.90
CA ILE A 614 0.88 -7.46 -29.83
C ILE A 614 -0.38 -8.32 -29.70
N PHE A 615 -1.55 -7.78 -30.03
CA PHE A 615 -2.79 -8.56 -30.05
C PHE A 615 -3.06 -9.05 -31.49
N PRO A 616 -2.46 -10.19 -31.94
CA PRO A 616 -2.96 -10.86 -33.14
C PRO A 616 -4.40 -11.32 -32.89
N CYS A 617 -5.15 -11.47 -33.99
CA CYS A 617 -6.51 -12.00 -34.03
C CYS A 617 -6.73 -13.16 -33.05
N VAL A 618 -7.95 -13.18 -32.50
CA VAL A 618 -8.53 -14.22 -31.65
C VAL A 618 -8.00 -15.61 -32.05
N PRO A 619 -7.47 -16.40 -31.10
CA PRO A 619 -7.06 -17.76 -31.40
C PRO A 619 -8.21 -18.52 -32.08
N ASP A 620 -7.94 -19.21 -33.19
CA ASP A 620 -8.85 -20.25 -33.70
C ASP A 620 -9.23 -21.17 -32.53
N GLU A 621 -10.50 -21.58 -32.43
CA GLU A 621 -11.12 -22.33 -31.30
C GLU A 621 -10.33 -23.56 -30.82
N THR A 622 -9.35 -24.01 -31.62
CA THR A 622 -8.45 -25.13 -31.31
C THR A 622 -7.26 -24.76 -30.43
N THR A 623 -6.96 -23.48 -30.24
CA THR A 623 -5.84 -23.00 -29.42
C THR A 623 -6.34 -22.35 -28.13
N SER A 624 -6.55 -23.17 -27.10
CA SER A 624 -7.11 -22.79 -25.79
C SER A 624 -6.19 -21.90 -24.92
N ARG A 625 -5.32 -21.08 -25.51
CA ARG A 625 -4.37 -20.24 -24.80
C ARG A 625 -4.17 -18.93 -25.56
N SER A 626 -4.89 -17.88 -25.18
CA SER A 626 -4.34 -16.53 -25.32
C SER A 626 -3.89 -16.06 -23.94
N PRO A 627 -2.59 -16.15 -23.62
CA PRO A 627 -2.02 -15.70 -22.35
C PRO A 627 -1.68 -14.20 -22.36
N LEU A 628 -2.17 -13.41 -23.34
CA LEU A 628 -1.76 -12.01 -23.46
C LEU A 628 -2.22 -11.20 -22.24
N CYS A 629 -1.29 -10.44 -21.66
CA CYS A 629 -1.57 -9.45 -20.63
C CYS A 629 -2.77 -8.57 -21.02
N GLY A 630 -3.91 -8.70 -20.33
CA GLY A 630 -5.12 -7.94 -20.63
C GLY A 630 -5.02 -6.43 -20.33
N THR A 631 -3.93 -6.00 -19.67
CA THR A 631 -3.76 -4.64 -19.17
C THR A 631 -3.72 -3.56 -20.27
N PRO A 632 -2.90 -3.66 -21.34
CA PRO A 632 -2.90 -2.64 -22.39
C PRO A 632 -4.27 -2.49 -23.06
N ARG A 633 -5.01 -3.60 -23.22
CA ARG A 633 -6.38 -3.58 -23.73
C ARG A 633 -7.33 -2.88 -22.77
N GLU A 634 -7.28 -3.18 -21.47
CA GLU A 634 -8.13 -2.51 -20.48
C GLU A 634 -7.81 -1.00 -20.41
N ILE A 635 -6.54 -0.61 -20.44
CA ILE A 635 -6.12 0.79 -20.53
C ILE A 635 -6.73 1.45 -21.77
N PHE A 636 -6.58 0.82 -22.95
CA PHE A 636 -7.15 1.34 -24.19
C PHE A 636 -8.66 1.56 -24.08
N LEU A 637 -9.39 0.57 -23.55
CA LEU A 637 -10.85 0.63 -23.40
C LEU A 637 -11.29 1.70 -22.41
N LEU A 638 -10.58 1.87 -21.30
CA LEU A 638 -10.85 2.91 -20.31
C LEU A 638 -10.67 4.30 -20.93
N VAL A 639 -9.55 4.49 -21.62
CA VAL A 639 -9.20 5.76 -22.27
C VAL A 639 -10.13 6.07 -23.44
N SER A 640 -10.50 5.09 -24.26
CA SER A 640 -11.39 5.27 -25.41
C SER A 640 -12.84 5.57 -25.03
N LYS A 641 -13.30 5.04 -23.89
CA LYS A 641 -14.63 5.35 -23.33
C LYS A 641 -14.69 6.75 -22.72
N THR A 642 -13.53 7.31 -22.36
CA THR A 642 -13.44 8.66 -21.79
C THR A 642 -13.59 9.69 -22.91
N GLN A 643 -14.59 10.56 -22.83
CA GLN A 643 -14.81 11.62 -23.83
C GLN A 643 -13.78 12.75 -23.66
N ILE A 644 -12.53 12.53 -24.06
CA ILE A 644 -11.46 13.54 -24.06
C ILE A 644 -11.82 14.65 -25.05
N PHE A 645 -11.72 15.92 -24.62
CA PHE A 645 -11.97 17.06 -25.52
C PHE A 645 -10.92 17.08 -26.65
N GLY A 646 -11.30 17.54 -27.84
CA GLY A 646 -10.41 17.57 -29.01
C GLY A 646 -10.14 16.23 -29.69
N TRP A 647 -10.39 15.11 -29.00
CA TRP A 647 -10.03 13.80 -29.51
C TRP A 647 -11.12 13.12 -30.37
N LYS A 648 -12.34 13.69 -30.43
CA LYS A 648 -13.50 13.12 -31.13
C LYS A 648 -13.22 12.70 -32.58
N ASP A 649 -12.44 13.48 -33.34
CA ASP A 649 -12.18 13.17 -34.75
C ASP A 649 -11.17 12.03 -34.96
N HIS A 650 -10.31 11.75 -33.96
CA HIS A 650 -9.30 10.69 -34.02
C HIS A 650 -9.78 9.39 -33.36
N VAL A 651 -10.48 9.45 -32.23
CA VAL A 651 -11.04 8.27 -31.54
C VAL A 651 -12.15 7.65 -32.35
N SER A 652 -13.06 8.42 -32.94
CA SER A 652 -14.14 7.85 -33.76
C SER A 652 -13.63 7.05 -34.96
N ARG A 653 -12.41 7.31 -35.45
CA ARG A 653 -11.78 6.49 -36.50
C ARG A 653 -11.13 5.23 -35.93
N MET A 654 -10.55 5.29 -34.73
CA MET A 654 -9.90 4.13 -34.09
C MET A 654 -10.88 3.18 -33.39
N SER A 655 -11.94 3.70 -32.77
CA SER A 655 -13.02 2.91 -32.19
C SER A 655 -13.78 2.16 -33.27
N VAL A 656 -14.07 2.81 -34.41
CA VAL A 656 -14.67 2.14 -35.58
C VAL A 656 -13.73 1.06 -36.12
N LEU A 657 -12.43 1.29 -36.22
CA LEU A 657 -11.47 0.25 -36.64
C LEU A 657 -11.40 -0.96 -35.70
N ILE A 658 -11.58 -0.76 -34.41
CA ILE A 658 -11.53 -1.83 -33.41
C ILE A 658 -12.88 -2.53 -33.31
N ASP A 659 -13.98 -1.78 -33.30
CA ASP A 659 -15.34 -2.31 -33.36
C ASP A 659 -15.60 -3.01 -34.71
N ASP A 660 -14.98 -2.60 -35.82
CA ASP A 660 -15.06 -3.30 -37.12
C ASP A 660 -14.24 -4.60 -37.08
N VAL A 661 -13.05 -4.60 -36.47
CA VAL A 661 -12.28 -5.83 -36.25
C VAL A 661 -13.04 -6.77 -35.30
N TYR A 662 -13.69 -6.25 -34.26
CA TYR A 662 -14.48 -7.05 -33.31
C TYR A 662 -15.85 -7.45 -33.85
N GLN A 663 -16.54 -6.63 -34.64
CA GLN A 663 -17.74 -7.02 -35.37
C GLN A 663 -17.39 -8.03 -36.45
N GLN A 664 -16.21 -7.95 -37.08
CA GLN A 664 -15.73 -9.04 -37.95
C GLN A 664 -15.45 -10.32 -37.15
N ILE A 665 -14.96 -10.23 -35.91
CA ILE A 665 -14.77 -11.37 -34.99
C ILE A 665 -16.12 -11.96 -34.54
N ASP A 666 -17.06 -11.14 -34.07
CA ASP A 666 -18.39 -11.56 -33.60
C ASP A 666 -19.23 -12.07 -34.76
N ASN A 667 -19.23 -11.38 -35.91
CA ASN A 667 -19.96 -11.82 -37.10
C ASN A 667 -19.38 -13.10 -37.68
N ASN A 668 -18.05 -13.34 -37.61
CA ASN A 668 -17.45 -14.62 -38.05
C ASN A 668 -17.61 -15.74 -37.01
N GLY A 669 -17.67 -15.43 -35.71
CA GLY A 669 -17.98 -16.38 -34.64
C GLY A 669 -19.46 -16.80 -34.63
N GLU A 670 -20.39 -15.88 -34.88
CA GLU A 670 -21.81 -16.18 -35.05
C GLU A 670 -22.11 -16.87 -36.40
N PHE A 671 -21.29 -16.64 -37.43
CA PHE A 671 -21.41 -17.36 -38.71
C PHE A 671 -21.08 -18.86 -38.54
N MET A 672 -20.11 -19.20 -37.68
CA MET A 672 -19.67 -20.59 -37.49
C MET A 672 -20.55 -21.39 -36.52
N VAL A 673 -21.23 -20.75 -35.56
CA VAL A 673 -22.26 -21.40 -34.74
C VAL A 673 -23.52 -21.74 -35.57
N LYS A 674 -23.81 -20.97 -36.63
CA LYS A 674 -24.92 -21.27 -37.56
C LYS A 674 -24.56 -22.22 -38.71
N LEU A 675 -23.28 -22.51 -38.96
CA LEU A 675 -22.82 -23.40 -40.03
C LEU A 675 -22.88 -24.90 -39.70
N ASN A 676 -23.10 -25.29 -38.44
CA ASN A 676 -23.43 -26.67 -38.07
C ASN A 676 -24.93 -27.00 -38.13
N TYR A 677 -25.80 -26.03 -38.48
CA TYR A 677 -27.24 -26.24 -38.54
C TYR A 677 -27.83 -26.22 -39.97
N TYR A 678 -27.07 -25.79 -40.98
CA TYR A 678 -27.57 -25.66 -42.37
C TYR A 678 -26.79 -26.48 -43.41
N LYS A 679 -26.45 -27.73 -43.06
CA LYS A 679 -26.01 -28.75 -44.02
C LYS A 679 -27.21 -29.57 -44.51
N ASN A 680 -28.19 -28.95 -45.18
CA ASN A 680 -29.14 -29.60 -46.09
C ASN A 680 -30.00 -28.55 -46.84
N ARG A 681 -29.86 -28.53 -48.18
CA ARG A 681 -30.59 -27.78 -49.23
C ARG A 681 -29.95 -26.47 -49.75
N MET A 682 -29.37 -26.58 -50.96
CA MET A 682 -29.30 -25.54 -52.01
C MET A 682 -30.73 -25.23 -52.57
N PRO A 683 -31.00 -24.17 -53.39
CA PRO A 683 -30.06 -23.42 -54.25
C PRO A 683 -30.25 -21.87 -54.46
N ILE A 684 -29.21 -21.24 -55.04
CA ILE A 684 -29.20 -20.20 -56.13
C ILE A 684 -29.45 -18.68 -55.85
N LEU A 685 -28.43 -17.87 -56.23
CA LEU A 685 -28.34 -16.46 -56.75
C LEU A 685 -28.85 -15.30 -55.84
N LYS A 686 -28.30 -14.06 -55.81
CA LYS A 686 -27.64 -13.18 -56.81
C LYS A 686 -26.67 -12.17 -56.16
N GLU A 687 -25.81 -11.64 -57.01
CA GLU A 687 -24.95 -10.45 -56.91
C GLU A 687 -25.66 -9.12 -56.61
N ASN A 688 -24.85 -8.13 -56.22
CA ASN A 688 -24.94 -6.64 -56.29
C ASN A 688 -24.53 -6.04 -54.92
N ASP A 689 -23.64 -5.06 -54.74
CA ASP A 689 -23.10 -4.01 -55.60
C ASP A 689 -21.70 -3.58 -55.15
N LEU A 690 -20.89 -3.17 -56.13
CA LEU A 690 -19.62 -2.45 -55.98
C LEU A 690 -19.85 -0.92 -55.87
N ILE A 691 -19.13 -0.31 -54.92
CA ILE A 691 -18.31 0.91 -55.01
C ILE A 691 -18.92 2.22 -55.56
N HIS A 692 -18.83 3.25 -54.72
CA HIS A 692 -18.39 4.58 -55.15
C HIS A 692 -17.35 5.16 -54.18
N SER A 693 -16.14 5.49 -54.67
CA SER A 693 -15.54 6.79 -54.38
C SER A 693 -14.39 7.12 -55.33
N ASN A 694 -14.33 8.42 -55.64
CA ASN A 694 -13.53 9.08 -56.65
C ASN A 694 -12.09 9.31 -56.21
N MET A 695 -11.13 9.17 -57.13
CA MET A 695 -9.80 9.77 -57.00
C MET A 695 -9.62 10.91 -58.02
N LYS A 696 -8.97 11.99 -57.56
CA LYS A 696 -8.60 13.19 -58.32
C LYS A 696 -7.28 12.97 -59.08
N PRO A 697 -7.06 13.72 -60.18
CA PRO A 697 -6.08 13.41 -61.20
C PRO A 697 -4.69 13.97 -60.88
N GLY A 698 -3.67 13.18 -61.19
CA GLY A 698 -2.28 13.64 -61.20
C GLY A 698 -1.29 12.52 -60.93
N ASP A 699 -1.22 11.51 -61.79
CA ASP A 699 0.05 10.80 -62.02
C ASP A 699 0.01 10.04 -63.34
N THR A 700 0.91 10.42 -64.25
CA THR A 700 1.12 9.83 -65.57
C THR A 700 2.14 8.69 -65.47
N ARG A 701 1.67 7.44 -65.62
CA ARG A 701 2.50 6.31 -66.08
C ARG A 701 1.72 5.49 -67.11
N GLU A 702 2.48 4.96 -68.06
CA GLU A 702 2.11 4.38 -69.35
C GLU A 702 0.78 3.61 -69.37
N ALA A 703 -0.13 4.08 -70.24
CA ALA A 703 -1.44 3.50 -70.44
C ALA A 703 -1.34 2.18 -71.20
N VAL A 704 -1.30 1.06 -70.48
CA VAL A 704 -1.88 -0.20 -70.99
C VAL A 704 -3.37 0.07 -71.16
N SER A 705 -3.93 -0.21 -72.34
CA SER A 705 -5.36 0.07 -72.55
C SER A 705 -6.17 -0.75 -71.56
N ILE A 706 -7.23 -0.16 -70.99
CA ILE A 706 -8.15 -0.85 -70.09
C ILE A 706 -8.70 -2.12 -70.76
N GLU A 707 -8.78 -2.13 -72.09
CA GLU A 707 -9.15 -3.31 -72.88
C GLU A 707 -8.08 -4.40 -72.87
N GLU A 708 -6.78 -4.11 -72.97
CA GLU A 708 -5.72 -5.11 -72.85
C GLU A 708 -5.66 -5.73 -71.44
N TYR A 709 -5.81 -4.92 -70.40
CA TYR A 709 -5.82 -5.43 -69.02
C TYR A 709 -7.05 -6.31 -68.74
N ASN A 710 -8.22 -5.87 -69.21
CA ASN A 710 -9.45 -6.64 -69.08
C ASN A 710 -9.46 -7.90 -69.96
N GLN A 711 -8.81 -7.87 -71.11
CA GLN A 711 -8.66 -9.05 -71.96
C GLN A 711 -7.75 -10.08 -71.28
N LYS A 712 -6.65 -9.65 -70.67
CA LYS A 712 -5.74 -10.51 -69.90
C LYS A 712 -6.43 -11.17 -68.71
N LEU A 713 -7.25 -10.43 -67.96
CA LEU A 713 -8.06 -10.97 -66.86
C LEU A 713 -9.14 -11.96 -67.35
N ARG A 714 -9.76 -11.71 -68.51
CA ARG A 714 -10.72 -12.65 -69.12
C ARG A 714 -10.04 -13.93 -69.60
N ASP A 715 -8.83 -13.83 -70.11
CA ASP A 715 -8.08 -14.99 -70.59
C ASP A 715 -7.52 -15.81 -69.42
N GLU A 716 -7.10 -15.19 -68.32
CA GLU A 716 -6.75 -15.87 -67.06
C GLU A 716 -7.96 -16.54 -66.40
N ALA A 717 -9.13 -15.89 -66.39
CA ALA A 717 -10.37 -16.48 -65.88
C ALA A 717 -10.84 -17.68 -66.73
N LYS A 718 -10.67 -17.63 -68.06
CA LYS A 718 -10.93 -18.76 -68.97
C LYS A 718 -9.95 -19.91 -68.77
N ALA A 719 -8.68 -19.62 -68.48
CA ALA A 719 -7.69 -20.64 -68.15
C ALA A 719 -8.06 -21.38 -66.86
N ILE A 720 -8.54 -20.67 -65.84
CA ILE A 720 -8.96 -21.24 -64.55
C ILE A 720 -10.26 -22.06 -64.68
N GLN A 721 -11.17 -21.70 -65.60
CA GLN A 721 -12.40 -22.46 -65.87
C GLN A 721 -12.20 -23.70 -66.76
N SER A 722 -11.01 -23.87 -67.37
CA SER A 722 -10.69 -25.04 -68.19
C SER A 722 -9.96 -26.16 -67.45
N ILE A 723 -9.84 -26.03 -66.12
CA ILE A 723 -9.26 -27.04 -65.23
C ILE A 723 -10.43 -27.75 -64.52
N ASP A 724 -10.93 -28.81 -65.14
CA ASP A 724 -11.67 -29.92 -64.52
C ASP A 724 -10.68 -31.07 -64.27
#